data_AF-A0A095A087-F1
#
_entry.id   AF-A0A095A087-F1
#
_cell.length_a   1.000
_cell.length_b   1.000
_cell.length_c   1.000
_cell.angle_alpha   90.00
_cell.angle_beta   90.00
_cell.angle_gamma   90.00
#
_symmetry.space_group_name_H-M   'P 1'
#
loop_
_entity.id
_entity.type
_entity.pdbx_description
1 polymer ?
#
loop_
_entity_poly.entity_id
_entity_poly.type
_entity_poly.pdbx_seq_one_letter_code
_entity_poly.pdbx_strand_id
1 'polypeptide(L)'
;MSIQLDSLNESLSKADNYPEGYNTKADKLREQLLNANNRLLRIEERNDELNYTIESLKDEKRMLQNEYNRMPKEEDVINLRKQLEKSVSEVKSEMNKRSGETRQLTQTLQDTKEMLGQINKLKNDAEEQCQNLSESGEIQSQLLQTMKETDKLQKQKDEVERLKTETSDEQLKLQDEMKTLESLRLQLELESVKLQNQSTKKQGKLYDLQSQHEAVNMHVCQLEQKNTEMTQQKTEADLKMNHLKQELSQLKDHINQQTRLREAFIRKARKADNILQTLKESVKFTMKTCSEKHMNCLAMKQTGQDTQLLKKRAQLIHDIKKLKEMLLNQCQLTELEQTKLRQSLQQVDQMNYDLANLRIELVELTRLVTIKSDEREQKSRDFLIAQSRYTRIQDDIKSKQLQINEYDKSLNSTQKKLKDFAHLYEAIKEERNNCLSSIQLSNQHIQELSEKLRISANEIDILKNNLVHKEELTNKQRKNIEKVIAARDLLRNEFSKLSCTIKDNEEQKERMKQSIHRQNTIITQTTKQIENLKNAIGHVIKVRNSQAIEMVERNEEFCVLQERLNLQNSTLNKGEIEMNKLEDEIKSLRLVKNDLKRKNELLKKEGKEKEKLQNEILSSQLQLAVCQNHVAKLEKTAISPKAFLLDSETGVPIKKDLIKCKNQMNNTNIIIYETRLNELNGKNEDTAELRCKIDKLEIQIFSREKKLLELNLLLDAIKCLINKLEKQVNMGKDVALTLAVKTNEQKGTTVQTTKRLKATTAELTMLMTTAFELEQQVKERRTFLKECYQRMEAGNPPTDDVIEELEKYNRIVQWKSERARISKALELDDYWTTAPERPNAYLIHRNVSNKSYENPPNTAPNPGSSDDQMSSPKTNSVLIPYGAHAPFRPNDPSSHMRHFRKPELKPVDT
;
A
#
# COMPACT_ATOMS: atom_id res chain seq x y z
N MET A 1 -23.63 27.70 2.85
CA MET A 1 -22.17 27.51 3.05
C MET A 1 -21.43 28.83 2.88
N SER A 2 -21.01 29.31 1.69
CA SER A 2 -20.15 30.53 1.57
C SER A 2 -20.62 31.67 2.48
N ILE A 3 -21.85 32.19 2.30
CA ILE A 3 -22.41 33.30 3.09
C ILE A 3 -22.29 33.12 4.62
N GLN A 4 -22.36 31.87 5.12
CA GLN A 4 -22.20 31.57 6.55
C GLN A 4 -20.73 31.50 6.98
N LEU A 5 -19.84 31.07 6.07
CA LEU A 5 -18.39 31.10 6.21
C LEU A 5 -17.89 32.56 6.18
N ASP A 6 -18.43 33.36 5.28
CA ASP A 6 -18.14 34.78 5.13
C ASP A 6 -18.59 35.56 6.37
N SER A 7 -19.81 35.34 6.89
CA SER A 7 -20.25 35.94 8.16
C SER A 7 -19.48 35.42 9.39
N LEU A 8 -19.01 34.17 9.36
CA LEU A 8 -18.17 33.61 10.44
C LEU A 8 -16.78 34.27 10.43
N ASN A 9 -16.16 34.41 9.26
CA ASN A 9 -14.89 35.12 9.07
C ASN A 9 -15.00 36.60 9.47
N GLU A 10 -16.11 37.27 9.14
CA GLU A 10 -16.38 38.64 9.58
C GLU A 10 -16.58 38.74 11.10
N SER A 11 -17.16 37.71 11.72
CA SER A 11 -17.32 37.64 13.19
C SER A 11 -15.99 37.37 13.91
N LEU A 12 -15.14 36.48 13.36
CA LEU A 12 -13.80 36.21 13.86
C LEU A 12 -12.89 37.45 13.72
N SER A 13 -12.93 38.12 12.57
CA SER A 13 -12.22 39.38 12.34
C SER A 13 -12.64 40.49 13.32
N LYS A 14 -13.90 40.48 13.80
CA LYS A 14 -14.36 41.38 14.87
C LYS A 14 -13.92 40.95 16.28
N ALA A 15 -13.63 39.67 16.50
CA ALA A 15 -13.07 39.16 17.76
C ALA A 15 -11.54 39.36 17.88
N ASP A 16 -10.83 39.37 16.75
CA ASP A 16 -9.38 39.67 16.66
C ASP A 16 -9.03 41.14 16.99
N ASN A 17 -10.02 42.05 16.94
CA ASN A 17 -9.85 43.48 17.13
C ASN A 17 -10.19 43.93 18.57
N TYR A 18 -9.51 44.98 19.05
CA TYR A 18 -9.75 45.52 20.40
C TYR A 18 -11.12 46.22 20.49
N PRO A 19 -11.89 46.08 21.60
CA PRO A 19 -13.22 46.65 21.70
C PRO A 19 -13.27 48.18 21.57
N GLU A 20 -14.06 48.68 20.62
CA GLU A 20 -14.32 50.11 20.45
C GLU A 20 -15.16 50.65 21.63
N GLY A 21 -14.61 51.58 22.42
CA GLY A 21 -15.37 52.23 23.49
C GLY A 21 -14.57 53.11 24.46
N TYR A 22 -13.30 52.78 24.72
CA TYR A 22 -12.49 53.49 25.73
C TYR A 22 -11.13 53.94 25.17
N ASN A 23 -10.88 55.24 25.24
CA ASN A 23 -9.79 55.93 24.53
C ASN A 23 -8.67 56.40 25.49
N THR A 24 -8.43 55.65 26.59
CA THR A 24 -7.42 56.04 27.59
C THR A 24 -6.00 55.68 27.13
N LYS A 25 -4.98 56.26 27.79
CA LYS A 25 -3.58 55.90 27.53
C LYS A 25 -3.27 54.44 27.89
N ALA A 26 -4.01 53.83 28.81
CA ALA A 26 -3.87 52.42 29.16
C ALA A 26 -4.46 51.51 28.06
N ASP A 27 -5.60 51.90 27.47
CA ASP A 27 -6.23 51.13 26.40
C ASP A 27 -5.40 51.14 25.12
N LYS A 28 -4.81 52.29 24.75
CA LYS A 28 -3.87 52.37 23.61
C LYS A 28 -2.61 51.52 23.80
N LEU A 29 -2.14 51.34 25.03
CA LEU A 29 -1.03 50.45 25.33
C LEU A 29 -1.46 48.97 25.27
N ARG A 30 -2.69 48.63 25.70
CA ARG A 30 -3.26 47.28 25.53
C ARG A 30 -3.52 46.94 24.07
N GLU A 31 -4.05 47.87 23.30
CA GLU A 31 -4.26 47.77 21.85
C GLU A 31 -2.92 47.53 21.13
N GLN A 32 -1.87 48.29 21.46
CA GLN A 32 -0.52 48.08 20.92
C GLN A 32 0.07 46.72 21.31
N LEU A 33 -0.13 46.28 22.56
CA LEU A 33 0.37 44.99 23.05
C LEU A 33 -0.37 43.81 22.38
N LEU A 34 -1.69 43.88 22.26
CA LEU A 34 -2.51 42.90 21.53
C LEU A 34 -2.10 42.83 20.05
N ASN A 35 -1.97 43.98 19.38
CA ASN A 35 -1.50 44.03 18.00
C ASN A 35 -0.07 43.50 17.82
N ALA A 36 0.82 43.69 18.80
CA ALA A 36 2.15 43.10 18.79
C ALA A 36 2.09 41.57 18.99
N ASN A 37 1.26 41.10 19.90
CA ASN A 37 1.08 39.67 20.20
C ASN A 37 0.45 38.92 19.00
N ASN A 38 -0.58 39.49 18.38
CA ASN A 38 -1.22 38.92 17.19
C ASN A 38 -0.29 38.91 15.96
N ARG A 39 0.67 39.84 15.89
CA ARG A 39 1.75 39.80 14.88
C ARG A 39 2.81 38.75 15.19
N LEU A 40 3.14 38.56 16.46
CA LEU A 40 4.08 37.54 16.91
C LEU A 40 3.52 36.14 16.62
N LEU A 41 2.26 35.87 16.97
CA LEU A 41 1.60 34.59 16.70
C LEU A 41 1.62 34.24 15.19
N ARG A 42 1.28 35.20 14.33
CA ARG A 42 1.32 35.03 12.86
C ARG A 42 2.73 34.83 12.28
N ILE A 43 3.78 35.20 13.03
CA ILE A 43 5.17 34.92 12.68
C ILE A 43 5.57 33.52 13.15
N GLU A 44 5.08 33.07 14.31
CA GLU A 44 5.27 31.70 14.81
C GLU A 44 4.55 30.68 13.90
N GLU A 45 3.27 30.88 13.59
CA GLU A 45 2.50 30.06 12.64
C GLU A 45 3.21 29.93 11.28
N ARG A 46 3.69 31.05 10.73
CA ARG A 46 4.44 31.08 9.46
C ARG A 46 5.81 30.41 9.57
N ASN A 47 6.47 30.46 10.72
CA ASN A 47 7.72 29.74 10.93
C ASN A 47 7.48 28.23 11.00
N ASP A 48 6.37 27.78 11.58
CA ASP A 48 6.00 26.36 11.60
C ASP A 48 5.62 25.83 10.20
N GLU A 49 4.91 26.62 9.39
CA GLU A 49 4.69 26.33 7.96
C GLU A 49 6.02 26.22 7.18
N LEU A 50 6.97 27.12 7.44
CA LEU A 50 8.30 27.09 6.82
C LEU A 50 9.14 25.91 7.29
N ASN A 51 9.08 25.55 8.58
CA ASN A 51 9.75 24.37 9.12
C ASN A 51 9.18 23.08 8.51
N TYR A 52 7.85 22.98 8.39
CA TYR A 52 7.18 21.82 7.78
C TYR A 52 7.55 21.66 6.30
N THR A 53 7.56 22.76 5.53
CA THR A 53 7.95 22.72 4.12
C THR A 53 9.44 22.41 3.93
N ILE A 54 10.32 22.92 4.80
CA ILE A 54 11.74 22.56 4.83
C ILE A 54 11.92 21.06 5.09
N GLU A 55 11.19 20.46 6.04
CA GLU A 55 11.32 19.03 6.34
C GLU A 55 10.79 18.15 5.20
N SER A 56 9.67 18.52 4.58
CA SER A 56 9.15 17.83 3.40
C SER A 56 10.16 17.82 2.23
N LEU A 57 10.86 18.93 2.00
CA LEU A 57 11.90 19.04 0.97
C LEU A 57 13.17 18.26 1.31
N LYS A 58 13.51 18.08 2.59
CA LYS A 58 14.59 17.16 3.02
C LYS A 58 14.21 15.70 2.79
N ASP A 59 12.97 15.32 3.10
CA ASP A 59 12.46 13.96 2.86
C ASP A 59 12.45 13.63 1.36
N GLU A 60 11.95 14.55 0.53
CA GLU A 60 11.98 14.42 -0.94
C GLU A 60 13.41 14.30 -1.47
N LYS A 61 14.34 15.15 -1.00
CA LYS A 61 15.77 15.03 -1.32
C LYS A 61 16.36 13.69 -0.88
N ARG A 62 15.98 13.15 0.28
CA ARG A 62 16.46 11.83 0.76
C ARG A 62 15.92 10.70 -0.12
N MET A 63 14.67 10.80 -0.58
CA MET A 63 14.09 9.83 -1.53
C MET A 63 14.84 9.86 -2.86
N LEU A 64 15.02 11.03 -3.47
CA LEU A 64 15.77 11.19 -4.72
C LEU A 64 17.24 10.71 -4.61
N GLN A 65 17.90 11.00 -3.48
CA GLN A 65 19.26 10.52 -3.21
C GLN A 65 19.32 8.98 -3.11
N ASN A 66 18.29 8.36 -2.52
CA ASN A 66 18.19 6.90 -2.42
C ASN A 66 17.86 6.25 -3.78
N GLU A 67 17.07 6.91 -4.64
CA GLU A 67 16.81 6.43 -6.00
C GLU A 67 18.05 6.56 -6.88
N TYR A 68 18.78 7.68 -6.81
CA TYR A 68 20.09 7.85 -7.46
C TYR A 68 21.09 6.76 -7.03
N ASN A 69 21.22 6.51 -5.72
CA ASN A 69 22.08 5.45 -5.18
C ASN A 69 21.64 4.02 -5.55
N ARG A 70 20.42 3.85 -6.09
CA ARG A 70 19.87 2.56 -6.54
C ARG A 70 20.01 2.34 -8.05
N MET A 71 20.41 3.36 -8.82
CA MET A 71 20.80 3.18 -10.21
C MET A 71 22.10 2.37 -10.30
N PRO A 72 22.25 1.44 -11.27
CA PRO A 72 23.53 0.75 -11.49
C PRO A 72 24.63 1.76 -11.82
N LYS A 73 25.87 1.49 -11.40
CA LYS A 73 26.99 2.40 -11.70
C LYS A 73 27.25 2.43 -13.19
N GLU A 74 27.81 3.53 -13.67
CA GLU A 74 28.02 3.76 -15.10
C GLU A 74 28.89 2.66 -15.74
N GLU A 75 29.89 2.15 -15.01
CA GLU A 75 30.69 0.98 -15.42
C GLU A 75 29.86 -0.31 -15.56
N ASP A 76 28.91 -0.58 -14.65
CA ASP A 76 28.02 -1.74 -14.72
C ASP A 76 27.12 -1.66 -15.96
N VAL A 77 26.56 -0.47 -16.24
CA VAL A 77 25.75 -0.22 -17.44
C VAL A 77 26.59 -0.39 -18.71
N ILE A 78 27.82 0.14 -18.74
CA ILE A 78 28.75 -0.02 -19.86
C ILE A 78 29.13 -1.50 -20.07
N ASN A 79 29.32 -2.27 -19.00
CA ASN A 79 29.65 -3.69 -19.07
C ASN A 79 28.46 -4.53 -19.56
N LEU A 80 27.24 -4.25 -19.07
CA LEU A 80 26.02 -4.90 -19.55
C LEU A 80 25.74 -4.56 -21.02
N ARG A 81 25.99 -3.30 -21.42
CA ARG A 81 25.89 -2.83 -22.81
C ARG A 81 26.88 -3.55 -23.72
N LYS A 82 28.14 -3.72 -23.32
CA LYS A 82 29.15 -4.50 -24.05
C LYS A 82 28.77 -5.98 -24.20
N GLN A 83 28.18 -6.59 -23.17
CA GLN A 83 27.69 -7.98 -23.23
C GLN A 83 26.51 -8.12 -24.22
N LEU A 84 25.58 -7.16 -24.22
CA LEU A 84 24.47 -7.09 -25.18
C LEU A 84 24.94 -6.82 -26.62
N GLU A 85 25.91 -5.93 -26.84
CA GLU A 85 26.50 -5.71 -28.17
C GLU A 85 27.20 -6.97 -28.69
N LYS A 86 27.87 -7.73 -27.80
CA LYS A 86 28.48 -9.02 -28.16
C LYS A 86 27.44 -10.06 -28.56
N SER A 87 26.40 -10.29 -27.75
CA SER A 87 25.37 -11.30 -28.07
C SER A 87 24.55 -10.91 -29.31
N VAL A 88 24.29 -9.62 -29.54
CA VAL A 88 23.69 -9.13 -30.80
C VAL A 88 24.62 -9.38 -32.00
N SER A 89 25.94 -9.32 -31.84
CA SER A 89 26.88 -9.66 -32.92
C SER A 89 26.90 -11.18 -33.22
N GLU A 90 26.79 -12.01 -32.18
CA GLU A 90 26.74 -13.47 -32.28
C GLU A 90 25.43 -13.92 -32.97
N VAL A 91 24.27 -13.39 -32.56
CA VAL A 91 22.98 -13.65 -33.21
C VAL A 91 22.95 -13.16 -34.66
N LYS A 92 23.56 -12.02 -34.99
CA LYS A 92 23.71 -11.56 -36.40
C LYS A 92 24.57 -12.52 -37.23
N SER A 93 25.63 -13.09 -36.65
CA SER A 93 26.46 -14.10 -37.29
C SER A 93 25.65 -15.37 -37.59
N GLU A 94 24.86 -15.86 -36.64
CA GLU A 94 23.98 -17.02 -36.85
C GLU A 94 22.86 -16.75 -37.86
N MET A 95 22.24 -15.57 -37.84
CA MET A 95 21.21 -15.20 -38.81
C MET A 95 21.79 -15.17 -40.25
N ASN A 96 23.02 -14.68 -40.41
CA ASN A 96 23.71 -14.69 -41.70
C ASN A 96 24.07 -16.11 -42.16
N LYS A 97 24.50 -17.00 -41.26
CA LYS A 97 24.72 -18.43 -41.57
C LYS A 97 23.42 -19.11 -42.03
N ARG A 98 22.34 -18.99 -41.25
CA ARG A 98 21.03 -19.55 -41.60
C ARG A 98 20.46 -18.96 -42.90
N SER A 99 20.75 -17.69 -43.21
CA SER A 99 20.40 -17.09 -44.50
C SER A 99 21.19 -17.70 -45.66
N GLY A 100 22.48 -18.02 -45.46
CA GLY A 100 23.29 -18.77 -46.41
C GLY A 100 22.79 -20.21 -46.63
N GLU A 101 22.53 -20.94 -45.54
CA GLU A 101 21.96 -22.30 -45.55
C GLU A 101 20.59 -22.32 -46.26
N THR A 102 19.72 -21.36 -45.97
CA THR A 102 18.42 -21.21 -46.64
C THR A 102 18.57 -20.96 -48.15
N ARG A 103 19.57 -20.18 -48.59
CA ARG A 103 19.85 -19.97 -50.02
C ARG A 103 20.36 -21.24 -50.70
N GLN A 104 21.25 -21.98 -50.04
CA GLN A 104 21.73 -23.28 -50.54
C GLN A 104 20.58 -24.29 -50.66
N LEU A 105 19.75 -24.42 -49.63
CA LEU A 105 18.56 -25.28 -49.65
C LEU A 105 17.60 -24.86 -50.77
N THR A 106 17.34 -23.55 -50.93
CA THR A 106 16.49 -23.03 -52.02
C THR A 106 17.05 -23.40 -53.40
N GLN A 107 18.37 -23.30 -53.60
CA GLN A 107 19.00 -23.74 -54.85
C GLN A 107 18.82 -25.25 -55.07
N THR A 108 19.11 -26.10 -54.07
CA THR A 108 18.89 -27.55 -54.23
C THR A 108 17.42 -27.93 -54.47
N LEU A 109 16.47 -27.13 -53.98
CA LEU A 109 15.03 -27.29 -54.24
C LEU A 109 14.63 -26.80 -55.65
N GLN A 110 15.39 -25.89 -56.24
CA GLN A 110 15.28 -25.51 -57.66
C GLN A 110 15.86 -26.62 -58.54
N ASP A 111 17.10 -27.06 -58.27
CA ASP A 111 17.81 -28.09 -59.03
C ASP A 111 17.02 -29.42 -59.05
N THR A 112 16.49 -29.84 -57.90
CA THR A 112 15.67 -31.07 -57.80
C THR A 112 14.32 -30.95 -58.53
N LYS A 113 13.69 -29.77 -58.60
CA LYS A 113 12.50 -29.56 -59.43
C LYS A 113 12.81 -29.69 -60.92
N GLU A 114 13.96 -29.18 -61.36
CA GLU A 114 14.37 -29.29 -62.77
C GLU A 114 14.67 -30.76 -63.14
N MET A 115 15.33 -31.51 -62.26
CA MET A 115 15.50 -32.96 -62.41
C MET A 115 14.16 -33.72 -62.46
N LEU A 116 13.19 -33.38 -61.59
CA LEU A 116 11.86 -33.98 -61.59
C LEU A 116 11.09 -33.65 -62.89
N GLY A 117 11.29 -32.44 -63.44
CA GLY A 117 10.80 -32.04 -64.77
C GLY A 117 11.41 -32.85 -65.93
N GLN A 118 12.67 -33.28 -65.82
CA GLN A 118 13.30 -34.17 -66.80
C GLN A 118 12.77 -35.61 -66.68
N ILE A 119 12.61 -36.13 -65.46
CA ILE A 119 12.04 -37.47 -65.21
C ILE A 119 10.61 -37.57 -65.74
N ASN A 120 9.77 -36.53 -65.56
CA ASN A 120 8.42 -36.53 -66.11
C ASN A 120 8.36 -36.49 -67.64
N LYS A 121 9.37 -35.93 -68.33
CA LYS A 121 9.48 -36.04 -69.80
C LYS A 121 9.78 -37.47 -70.22
N LEU A 122 10.85 -38.06 -69.67
CA LEU A 122 11.23 -39.46 -69.92
C LEU A 122 10.09 -40.44 -69.59
N LYS A 123 9.27 -40.15 -68.58
CA LYS A 123 8.05 -40.92 -68.28
C LYS A 123 7.03 -40.82 -69.42
N ASN A 124 6.71 -39.62 -69.89
CA ASN A 124 5.76 -39.43 -70.98
C ASN A 124 6.28 -40.07 -72.28
N ASP A 125 7.57 -39.90 -72.60
CA ASP A 125 8.23 -40.51 -73.77
C ASP A 125 8.14 -42.05 -73.73
N ALA A 126 8.22 -42.65 -72.53
CA ALA A 126 8.04 -44.09 -72.31
C ALA A 126 6.57 -44.54 -72.36
N GLU A 127 5.63 -43.73 -71.85
CA GLU A 127 4.19 -44.02 -71.95
C GLU A 127 3.69 -43.96 -73.41
N GLU A 128 4.25 -43.08 -74.24
CA GLU A 128 3.95 -42.98 -75.68
C GLU A 128 4.55 -44.15 -76.49
N GLN A 129 5.71 -44.69 -76.08
CA GLN A 129 6.27 -45.93 -76.65
C GLN A 129 5.46 -47.18 -76.24
N CYS A 130 5.00 -47.25 -74.99
CA CYS A 130 4.19 -48.38 -74.49
C CYS A 130 2.80 -48.51 -75.14
N GLN A 131 2.26 -47.46 -75.77
CA GLN A 131 0.97 -47.52 -76.46
C GLN A 131 1.05 -48.12 -77.88
N ASN A 132 2.25 -48.32 -78.44
CA ASN A 132 2.43 -48.72 -79.85
C ASN A 132 2.83 -50.20 -80.06
N LEU A 133 2.84 -51.04 -79.02
CA LEU A 133 3.27 -52.44 -79.12
C LEU A 133 2.44 -53.41 -78.24
N SER A 134 1.29 -53.88 -78.74
CA SER A 134 0.71 -55.21 -78.42
C SER A 134 -0.51 -55.58 -79.28
N GLU A 135 -0.38 -55.55 -80.61
CA GLU A 135 -1.22 -56.41 -81.48
C GLU A 135 -0.39 -57.58 -82.01
N SER A 136 -0.53 -58.74 -81.36
CA SER A 136 -0.58 -60.08 -81.95
C SER A 136 -0.54 -61.13 -80.83
N GLY A 137 -1.18 -62.27 -81.02
CA GLY A 137 -1.11 -63.39 -80.09
C GLY A 137 -1.00 -64.72 -80.81
N GLU A 138 -0.04 -65.54 -80.41
CA GLU A 138 0.01 -66.99 -80.65
C GLU A 138 0.80 -67.61 -79.48
N ILE A 139 0.13 -68.28 -78.53
CA ILE A 139 -0.23 -69.72 -78.53
C ILE A 139 0.89 -70.61 -77.95
N GLN A 140 0.68 -70.97 -76.68
CA GLN A 140 0.72 -72.35 -76.16
C GLN A 140 2.07 -73.11 -76.13
N SER A 141 2.85 -72.93 -75.04
CA SER A 141 3.49 -74.05 -74.31
C SER A 141 4.18 -73.59 -73.00
N GLN A 142 3.52 -73.72 -71.83
CA GLN A 142 4.11 -73.83 -70.46
C GLN A 142 3.09 -73.76 -69.29
N LEU A 143 1.90 -74.36 -69.43
CA LEU A 143 0.77 -74.22 -68.47
C LEU A 143 0.96 -74.94 -67.10
N LEU A 144 2.20 -75.12 -66.63
CA LEU A 144 2.51 -75.77 -65.34
C LEU A 144 3.61 -75.06 -64.52
N GLN A 145 4.39 -74.16 -65.13
CA GLN A 145 5.23 -73.21 -64.38
C GLN A 145 4.43 -71.99 -63.95
N THR A 146 3.58 -71.48 -64.85
CA THR A 146 2.78 -70.27 -64.63
C THR A 146 1.94 -70.32 -63.35
N MET A 147 1.34 -71.45 -62.98
CA MET A 147 0.55 -71.55 -61.73
C MET A 147 1.37 -71.26 -60.45
N LYS A 148 2.63 -71.68 -60.39
CA LYS A 148 3.50 -71.40 -59.22
C LYS A 148 4.08 -69.99 -59.25
N GLU A 149 4.10 -69.37 -60.41
CA GLU A 149 4.53 -67.98 -60.60
C GLU A 149 3.35 -67.02 -60.37
N THR A 150 2.12 -67.37 -60.74
CA THR A 150 0.91 -66.62 -60.34
C THR A 150 0.68 -66.67 -58.84
N ASP A 151 0.88 -67.82 -58.17
CA ASP A 151 0.79 -67.88 -56.70
C ASP A 151 1.86 -67.03 -55.99
N LYS A 152 3.05 -66.90 -56.58
CA LYS A 152 4.10 -66.01 -56.06
C LYS A 152 3.82 -64.55 -56.36
N LEU A 153 3.44 -64.22 -57.59
CA LEU A 153 3.10 -62.86 -58.03
C LEU A 153 1.85 -62.35 -57.32
N GLN A 154 0.85 -63.19 -57.06
CA GLN A 154 -0.32 -62.84 -56.26
C GLN A 154 0.08 -62.57 -54.81
N LYS A 155 0.89 -63.42 -54.17
CA LYS A 155 1.39 -63.13 -52.81
C LYS A 155 2.28 -61.89 -52.74
N GLN A 156 3.09 -61.63 -53.77
CA GLN A 156 3.87 -60.39 -53.89
C GLN A 156 2.97 -59.18 -54.12
N LYS A 157 1.89 -59.32 -54.90
CA LYS A 157 0.86 -58.29 -55.07
C LYS A 157 0.13 -58.02 -53.76
N ASP A 158 -0.31 -59.05 -53.04
CA ASP A 158 -1.01 -58.93 -51.76
C ASP A 158 -0.11 -58.29 -50.69
N GLU A 159 1.18 -58.64 -50.66
CA GLU A 159 2.20 -58.01 -49.81
C GLU A 159 2.43 -56.54 -50.19
N VAL A 160 2.51 -56.23 -51.49
CA VAL A 160 2.65 -54.84 -51.99
C VAL A 160 1.39 -54.02 -51.75
N GLU A 161 0.19 -54.59 -51.86
CA GLU A 161 -1.06 -53.91 -51.52
C GLU A 161 -1.15 -53.68 -50.00
N ARG A 162 -0.70 -54.63 -49.15
CA ARG A 162 -0.62 -54.42 -47.70
C ARG A 162 0.38 -53.32 -47.34
N LEU A 163 1.61 -53.38 -47.86
CA LEU A 163 2.63 -52.34 -47.66
C LEU A 163 2.18 -50.97 -48.18
N LYS A 164 1.40 -50.93 -49.27
CA LYS A 164 0.77 -49.70 -49.80
C LYS A 164 -0.31 -49.16 -48.86
N THR A 165 -1.13 -50.01 -48.23
CA THR A 165 -2.07 -49.57 -47.19
C THR A 165 -1.35 -49.09 -45.93
N GLU A 166 -0.33 -49.81 -45.46
CA GLU A 166 0.48 -49.45 -44.29
C GLU A 166 1.16 -48.09 -44.48
N THR A 167 1.81 -47.86 -45.63
CA THR A 167 2.43 -46.56 -45.95
C THR A 167 1.43 -45.45 -46.23
N SER A 168 0.22 -45.75 -46.74
CA SER A 168 -0.86 -44.77 -46.86
C SER A 168 -1.40 -44.33 -45.50
N ASP A 169 -1.53 -45.25 -44.55
CA ASP A 169 -1.94 -44.96 -43.17
C ASP A 169 -0.85 -44.18 -42.40
N GLU A 170 0.43 -44.45 -42.67
CA GLU A 170 1.54 -43.64 -42.15
C GLU A 170 1.57 -42.24 -42.75
N GLN A 171 1.32 -42.09 -44.07
CA GLN A 171 1.18 -40.78 -44.70
C GLN A 171 0.02 -39.97 -44.10
N LEU A 172 -1.12 -40.60 -43.82
CA LEU A 172 -2.26 -39.93 -43.17
C LEU A 172 -1.92 -39.47 -41.74
N LYS A 173 -1.27 -40.32 -40.93
CA LYS A 173 -0.82 -39.96 -39.57
C LYS A 173 0.15 -38.77 -39.60
N LEU A 174 1.17 -38.84 -40.47
CA LEU A 174 2.14 -37.75 -40.64
C LEU A 174 1.47 -36.46 -41.15
N GLN A 175 0.44 -36.55 -41.99
CA GLN A 175 -0.31 -35.39 -42.46
C GLN A 175 -1.12 -34.72 -41.33
N ASP A 176 -1.67 -35.50 -40.39
CA ASP A 176 -2.38 -34.96 -39.21
C ASP A 176 -1.41 -34.44 -38.14
N GLU A 177 -0.24 -35.06 -37.97
CA GLU A 177 0.86 -34.50 -37.17
C GLU A 177 1.35 -33.17 -37.75
N MET A 178 1.49 -33.04 -39.07
CA MET A 178 1.80 -31.75 -39.71
C MET A 178 0.71 -30.68 -39.44
N LYS A 179 -0.58 -31.03 -39.59
CA LYS A 179 -1.70 -30.09 -39.31
C LYS A 179 -1.67 -29.61 -37.85
N THR A 180 -1.43 -30.51 -36.90
CA THR A 180 -1.36 -30.16 -35.47
C THR A 180 -0.14 -29.29 -35.15
N LEU A 181 1.04 -29.61 -35.72
CA LEU A 181 2.25 -28.78 -35.59
C LEU A 181 2.10 -27.40 -36.24
N GLU A 182 1.44 -27.27 -37.39
CA GLU A 182 1.11 -25.97 -37.98
C GLU A 182 0.16 -25.17 -37.09
N SER A 183 -0.86 -25.82 -36.50
CA SER A 183 -1.77 -25.15 -35.56
C SER A 183 -1.06 -24.64 -34.31
N LEU A 184 -0.09 -25.40 -33.79
CA LEU A 184 0.72 -25.03 -32.63
C LEU A 184 1.70 -23.89 -32.98
N ARG A 185 2.34 -23.95 -34.15
CA ARG A 185 3.17 -22.85 -34.67
C ARG A 185 2.35 -21.56 -34.76
N LEU A 186 1.15 -21.61 -35.34
CA LEU A 186 0.31 -20.43 -35.52
C LEU A 186 -0.11 -19.80 -34.17
N GLN A 187 -0.36 -20.63 -33.14
CA GLN A 187 -0.62 -20.14 -31.78
C GLN A 187 0.61 -19.44 -31.17
N LEU A 188 1.81 -20.04 -31.29
CA LEU A 188 3.07 -19.44 -30.82
C LEU A 188 3.42 -18.16 -31.57
N GLU A 189 3.15 -18.09 -32.88
CA GLU A 189 3.37 -16.91 -33.72
C GLU A 189 2.43 -15.76 -33.31
N LEU A 190 1.16 -16.07 -33.02
CA LEU A 190 0.19 -15.13 -32.45
C LEU A 190 0.57 -14.68 -31.02
N GLU A 191 1.14 -15.55 -30.19
CA GLU A 191 1.59 -15.19 -28.84
C GLU A 191 2.85 -14.32 -28.86
N SER A 192 3.83 -14.66 -29.72
CA SER A 192 4.99 -13.82 -30.01
C SER A 192 4.57 -12.41 -30.44
N VAL A 193 3.60 -12.28 -31.37
CA VAL A 193 3.06 -10.97 -31.79
C VAL A 193 2.34 -10.25 -30.63
N LYS A 194 1.65 -10.95 -29.72
CA LYS A 194 1.06 -10.32 -28.51
C LYS A 194 2.14 -9.79 -27.56
N LEU A 195 3.20 -10.56 -27.31
CA LEU A 195 4.31 -10.18 -26.44
C LEU A 195 5.12 -9.01 -27.04
N GLN A 196 5.40 -9.05 -28.34
CA GLN A 196 6.03 -7.95 -29.08
C GLN A 196 5.22 -6.65 -28.94
N ASN A 197 3.88 -6.72 -29.12
CA ASN A 197 2.97 -5.60 -28.95
C ASN A 197 2.82 -5.11 -27.50
N GLN A 198 3.15 -5.93 -26.49
CA GLN A 198 3.26 -5.48 -25.10
C GLN A 198 4.61 -4.82 -24.83
N SER A 199 5.69 -5.33 -25.44
CA SER A 199 7.04 -4.77 -25.33
C SER A 199 7.10 -3.37 -25.91
N THR A 200 6.63 -3.15 -27.14
CA THR A 200 6.59 -1.83 -27.78
C THR A 200 5.73 -0.83 -26.99
N LYS A 201 4.61 -1.26 -26.41
CA LYS A 201 3.77 -0.43 -25.52
C LYS A 201 4.44 -0.10 -24.18
N LYS A 202 5.38 -0.91 -23.69
CA LYS A 202 6.21 -0.60 -22.51
C LYS A 202 7.35 0.34 -22.89
N GLN A 203 8.00 0.14 -24.04
CA GLN A 203 9.05 1.02 -24.57
C GLN A 203 8.53 2.43 -24.86
N GLY A 204 7.36 2.57 -25.50
CA GLY A 204 6.74 3.88 -25.74
C GLY A 204 6.49 4.63 -24.43
N LYS A 205 5.88 3.97 -23.44
CA LYS A 205 5.69 4.55 -22.10
C LYS A 205 6.99 4.95 -21.39
N LEU A 206 8.06 4.17 -21.56
CA LEU A 206 9.38 4.52 -21.02
C LEU A 206 9.95 5.77 -21.68
N TYR A 207 9.81 5.89 -23.01
CA TYR A 207 10.22 7.08 -23.75
C TYR A 207 9.40 8.32 -23.36
N ASP A 208 8.07 8.18 -23.22
CA ASP A 208 7.18 9.25 -22.74
C ASP A 208 7.61 9.73 -21.34
N LEU A 209 7.91 8.80 -20.42
CA LEU A 209 8.32 9.12 -19.05
C LEU A 209 9.72 9.74 -19.00
N GLN A 210 10.64 9.27 -19.85
CA GLN A 210 12.00 9.82 -19.95
C GLN A 210 11.97 11.24 -20.53
N SER A 211 11.16 11.49 -21.56
CA SER A 211 10.96 12.83 -22.13
C SER A 211 10.35 13.80 -21.10
N GLN A 212 9.41 13.34 -20.28
CA GLN A 212 8.87 14.13 -19.17
C GLN A 212 9.93 14.43 -18.09
N HIS A 213 10.78 13.44 -17.74
CA HIS A 213 11.87 13.63 -16.79
C HIS A 213 12.92 14.62 -17.32
N GLU A 214 13.29 14.55 -18.60
CA GLU A 214 14.20 15.49 -19.25
C GLU A 214 13.61 16.92 -19.27
N ALA A 215 12.31 17.07 -19.55
CA ALA A 215 11.62 18.37 -19.48
C ALA A 215 11.59 18.95 -18.05
N VAL A 216 11.35 18.11 -17.03
CA VAL A 216 11.40 18.52 -15.61
C VAL A 216 12.82 18.95 -15.22
N ASN A 217 13.85 18.18 -15.57
CA ASN A 217 15.25 18.54 -15.32
C ASN A 217 15.63 19.88 -15.96
N MET A 218 15.21 20.13 -17.22
CA MET A 218 15.43 21.42 -17.88
C MET A 218 14.75 22.58 -17.13
N HIS A 219 13.55 22.36 -16.57
CA HIS A 219 12.88 23.37 -15.75
C HIS A 219 13.56 23.57 -14.37
N VAL A 220 14.10 22.50 -13.76
CA VAL A 220 14.88 22.59 -12.52
C VAL A 220 16.15 23.41 -12.76
N CYS A 221 16.93 23.13 -13.80
CA CYS A 221 18.13 23.91 -14.12
C CYS A 221 17.83 25.40 -14.39
N GLN A 222 16.69 25.72 -15.03
CA GLN A 222 16.25 27.11 -15.21
C GLN A 222 15.87 27.80 -13.89
N LEU A 223 15.31 27.06 -12.92
CA LEU A 223 15.02 27.58 -11.59
C LEU A 223 16.31 27.76 -10.76
N GLU A 224 17.25 26.84 -10.85
CA GLU A 224 18.58 26.96 -10.23
C GLU A 224 19.35 28.17 -10.77
N GLN A 225 19.39 28.35 -12.09
CA GLN A 225 20.00 29.53 -12.73
C GLN A 225 19.37 30.83 -12.20
N LYS A 226 18.04 30.96 -12.24
CA LYS A 226 17.34 32.14 -11.68
C LYS A 226 17.60 32.34 -10.19
N ASN A 227 17.74 31.27 -9.42
CA ASN A 227 18.08 31.38 -8.00
C ASN A 227 19.52 31.91 -7.83
N THR A 228 20.48 31.46 -8.64
CA THR A 228 21.84 32.03 -8.63
C THR A 228 21.86 33.50 -9.05
N GLU A 229 21.12 33.89 -10.09
CA GLU A 229 20.95 35.29 -10.51
C GLU A 229 20.37 36.16 -9.39
N MET A 230 19.31 35.69 -8.71
CA MET A 230 18.70 36.38 -7.59
C MET A 230 19.63 36.49 -6.37
N THR A 231 20.44 35.46 -6.08
CA THR A 231 21.48 35.57 -5.03
C THR A 231 22.58 36.55 -5.41
N GLN A 232 23.02 36.59 -6.68
CA GLN A 232 23.99 37.59 -7.15
C GLN A 232 23.42 39.00 -6.99
N GLN A 233 22.22 39.27 -7.52
CA GLN A 233 21.55 40.57 -7.40
C GLN A 233 21.40 41.01 -5.94
N LYS A 234 21.08 40.07 -5.03
CA LYS A 234 21.06 40.33 -3.59
C LYS A 234 22.44 40.73 -3.06
N THR A 235 23.50 39.97 -3.38
CA THR A 235 24.86 40.32 -2.91
C THR A 235 25.34 41.66 -3.47
N GLU A 236 25.00 42.00 -4.71
CA GLU A 236 25.28 43.32 -5.28
C GLU A 236 24.51 44.44 -4.56
N ALA A 237 23.24 44.21 -4.20
CA ALA A 237 22.43 45.16 -3.43
C ALA A 237 22.99 45.35 -2.00
N ASP A 238 23.40 44.27 -1.34
CA ASP A 238 24.04 44.30 -0.01
C ASP A 238 25.39 45.04 -0.06
N LEU A 239 26.19 44.85 -1.11
CA LEU A 239 27.44 45.59 -1.35
C LEU A 239 27.18 47.09 -1.61
N LYS A 240 26.23 47.43 -2.49
CA LYS A 240 25.81 48.82 -2.77
C LYS A 240 25.30 49.50 -1.49
N MET A 241 24.47 48.80 -0.70
CA MET A 241 23.97 49.26 0.60
C MET A 241 25.09 49.50 1.63
N ASN A 242 26.10 48.63 1.68
CA ASN A 242 27.23 48.81 2.60
C ASN A 242 28.19 49.93 2.15
N HIS A 243 28.37 50.14 0.84
CA HIS A 243 29.09 51.30 0.30
C HIS A 243 28.39 52.62 0.68
N LEU A 244 27.07 52.72 0.44
CA LEU A 244 26.28 53.91 0.82
C LEU A 244 26.31 54.21 2.33
N LYS A 245 26.32 53.17 3.19
CA LYS A 245 26.53 53.35 4.65
C LYS A 245 27.92 53.92 4.97
N GLN A 246 28.96 53.49 4.24
CA GLN A 246 30.32 53.97 4.42
C GLN A 246 30.45 55.43 3.96
N GLU A 247 29.90 55.79 2.80
CA GLU A 247 29.84 57.17 2.32
C GLU A 247 29.08 58.08 3.29
N LEU A 248 27.94 57.64 3.81
CA LEU A 248 27.17 58.39 4.81
C LEU A 248 27.98 58.65 6.09
N SER A 249 28.82 57.70 6.53
CA SER A 249 29.73 57.91 7.66
C SER A 249 30.83 58.92 7.30
N GLN A 250 31.45 58.81 6.13
CA GLN A 250 32.49 59.73 5.67
C GLN A 250 31.97 61.17 5.54
N LEU A 251 30.76 61.35 4.99
CA LEU A 251 30.08 62.64 4.89
C LEU A 251 29.74 63.21 6.27
N LYS A 252 29.25 62.37 7.21
CA LYS A 252 29.00 62.77 8.60
C LYS A 252 30.27 63.27 9.28
N ASP A 253 31.39 62.56 9.11
CA ASP A 253 32.68 62.98 9.68
C ASP A 253 33.26 64.23 8.99
N HIS A 254 33.06 64.40 7.69
CA HIS A 254 33.40 65.63 6.99
C HIS A 254 32.59 66.83 7.50
N ILE A 255 31.28 66.68 7.71
CA ILE A 255 30.41 67.71 8.31
C ILE A 255 30.87 68.04 9.75
N ASN A 256 31.23 67.03 10.54
CA ASN A 256 31.80 67.22 11.88
C ASN A 256 33.11 68.04 11.84
N GLN A 257 34.01 67.74 10.90
CA GLN A 257 35.26 68.49 10.70
C GLN A 257 35.00 69.94 10.26
N GLN A 258 34.15 70.16 9.25
CA GLN A 258 33.77 71.51 8.81
C GLN A 258 33.14 72.33 9.96
N THR A 259 32.31 71.70 10.80
CA THR A 259 31.67 72.36 11.94
C THR A 259 32.71 72.83 12.96
N ARG A 260 33.68 71.96 13.33
CA ARG A 260 34.80 72.32 14.22
C ARG A 260 35.66 73.45 13.65
N LEU A 261 35.93 73.46 12.34
CA LEU A 261 36.64 74.54 11.66
C LEU A 261 35.85 75.85 11.68
N ARG A 262 34.54 75.81 11.38
CA ARG A 262 33.64 76.98 11.43
C ARG A 262 33.61 77.62 12.81
N GLU A 263 33.51 76.83 13.87
CA GLU A 263 33.63 77.35 15.24
C GLU A 263 35.00 78.00 15.51
N ALA A 264 36.10 77.40 15.04
CA ALA A 264 37.43 77.96 15.21
C ALA A 264 37.59 79.31 14.50
N PHE A 265 36.99 79.48 13.32
CA PHE A 265 36.90 80.78 12.64
C PHE A 265 36.03 81.79 13.42
N ILE A 266 34.87 81.39 13.94
CA ILE A 266 34.04 82.26 14.80
C ILE A 266 34.79 82.71 16.05
N ARG A 267 35.57 81.81 16.68
CA ARG A 267 36.45 82.13 17.82
C ARG A 267 37.59 83.07 17.45
N LYS A 268 38.08 83.05 16.21
CA LYS A 268 39.08 84.01 15.69
C LYS A 268 38.48 85.37 15.37
N ALA A 269 37.32 85.42 14.69
CA ALA A 269 36.61 86.65 14.34
C ALA A 269 36.32 87.51 15.59
N ARG A 270 35.69 86.92 16.61
CA ARG A 270 35.38 87.60 17.89
C ARG A 270 36.62 88.19 18.58
N LYS A 271 37.81 87.60 18.40
CA LYS A 271 39.06 88.18 18.92
C LYS A 271 39.51 89.40 18.12
N ALA A 272 39.36 89.37 16.79
CA ALA A 272 39.67 90.50 15.92
C ALA A 272 38.72 91.68 16.15
N ASP A 273 37.42 91.42 16.30
CA ASP A 273 36.40 92.44 16.59
C ASP A 273 36.72 93.23 17.88
N ASN A 274 37.11 92.52 18.95
CA ASN A 274 37.51 93.13 20.22
C ASN A 274 38.75 94.04 20.08
N ILE A 275 39.75 93.63 19.28
CA ILE A 275 40.95 94.44 19.00
C ILE A 275 40.60 95.67 18.16
N LEU A 276 39.71 95.51 17.18
CA LEU A 276 39.28 96.60 16.31
C LEU A 276 38.48 97.67 17.09
N GLN A 277 37.73 97.26 18.13
CA GLN A 277 37.03 98.17 19.02
C GLN A 277 37.99 99.05 19.85
N THR A 278 39.02 98.47 20.48
CA THR A 278 39.96 99.26 21.30
C THR A 278 40.77 100.25 20.45
N LEU A 279 41.12 99.89 19.21
CA LEU A 279 41.79 100.80 18.27
C LEU A 279 40.90 101.96 17.80
N LYS A 280 39.57 101.76 17.68
CA LYS A 280 38.62 102.86 17.38
C LYS A 280 38.57 103.90 18.50
N GLU A 281 38.77 103.48 19.74
CA GLU A 281 38.72 104.37 20.91
C GLU A 281 39.99 105.21 21.03
N SER A 282 41.17 104.66 20.74
CA SER A 282 42.43 105.42 20.75
C SER A 282 42.48 106.52 19.67
N VAL A 283 41.98 106.25 18.46
CA VAL A 283 41.99 107.24 17.36
C VAL A 283 41.09 108.45 17.67
N LYS A 284 39.94 108.23 18.33
CA LYS A 284 39.04 109.33 18.77
C LYS A 284 39.73 110.29 19.73
N PHE A 285 40.59 109.79 20.61
CA PHE A 285 41.36 110.63 21.53
C PHE A 285 42.34 111.54 20.79
N THR A 286 43.17 110.99 19.90
CA THR A 286 44.20 111.74 19.18
C THR A 286 43.65 112.84 18.27
N MET A 287 42.46 112.64 17.68
CA MET A 287 41.89 113.61 16.74
C MET A 287 41.47 114.93 17.42
N LYS A 288 41.16 114.90 18.72
CA LYS A 288 40.76 116.08 19.49
C LYS A 288 41.93 117.05 19.73
N THR A 289 43.15 116.56 19.88
CA THR A 289 44.33 117.37 20.27
C THR A 289 44.92 118.20 19.13
N CYS A 290 44.56 117.93 17.87
CA CYS A 290 45.12 118.62 16.71
C CYS A 290 44.38 119.93 16.35
N SER A 291 43.07 120.02 16.58
CA SER A 291 42.27 121.20 16.23
C SER A 291 42.65 122.43 17.05
N GLU A 292 42.94 122.24 18.34
CA GLU A 292 43.28 123.30 19.31
C GLU A 292 44.52 124.11 18.89
N LYS A 293 45.49 123.49 18.20
CA LYS A 293 46.74 124.16 17.78
C LYS A 293 46.58 125.09 16.57
N HIS A 294 45.58 124.88 15.72
CA HIS A 294 45.45 125.61 14.45
C HIS A 294 45.04 127.08 14.67
N MET A 295 44.13 127.32 15.61
CA MET A 295 43.51 128.65 15.84
C MET A 295 44.52 129.73 16.23
N ASN A 296 45.57 129.38 16.99
CA ASN A 296 46.52 130.34 17.53
C ASN A 296 47.39 131.04 16.47
N CYS A 297 47.52 130.48 15.26
CA CYS A 297 48.43 131.01 14.23
C CYS A 297 47.87 132.20 13.43
N LEU A 298 46.56 132.46 13.47
CA LEU A 298 45.91 133.46 12.59
C LEU A 298 46.01 134.90 13.10
N ALA A 299 46.27 135.11 14.40
CA ALA A 299 46.12 136.43 15.04
C ALA A 299 47.22 137.46 14.71
N MET A 300 48.39 137.07 14.19
CA MET A 300 49.60 137.92 14.21
C MET A 300 49.85 138.79 12.96
N LYS A 301 48.93 138.91 12.00
CA LYS A 301 49.25 139.38 10.63
C LYS A 301 48.83 140.81 10.22
N GLN A 302 48.28 141.65 11.09
CA GLN A 302 47.47 142.82 10.65
C GLN A 302 48.05 144.24 10.90
N THR A 303 49.31 144.40 11.33
CA THR A 303 49.75 145.64 12.04
C THR A 303 50.77 146.54 11.31
N GLY A 304 50.49 147.07 10.11
CA GLY A 304 51.24 148.23 9.63
C GLY A 304 51.18 148.63 8.15
N GLN A 305 50.50 149.74 7.84
CA GLN A 305 50.75 150.64 6.71
C GLN A 305 50.31 152.07 7.11
N ASP A 306 51.10 153.12 6.84
CA ASP A 306 50.66 154.50 7.02
C ASP A 306 51.38 155.45 6.03
N THR A 307 50.66 156.41 5.45
CA THR A 307 51.07 157.14 4.23
C THR A 307 51.49 158.59 4.48
N GLN A 308 51.22 159.17 5.65
CA GLN A 308 51.43 160.60 5.89
C GLN A 308 52.92 161.01 5.93
N LEU A 309 53.80 160.12 6.40
CA LEU A 309 55.25 160.38 6.55
C LEU A 309 55.95 160.70 5.22
N LEU A 310 55.48 160.12 4.11
CA LEU A 310 56.10 160.31 2.79
C LEU A 310 55.99 161.75 2.28
N LYS A 311 54.91 162.47 2.60
CA LYS A 311 54.69 163.85 2.13
C LYS A 311 55.59 164.85 2.85
N LYS A 312 55.74 164.76 4.18
CA LYS A 312 56.64 165.64 4.96
C LYS A 312 58.10 165.53 4.51
N ARG A 313 58.54 164.34 4.11
CA ARG A 313 59.92 164.10 3.63
C ARG A 313 60.26 164.89 2.35
N ALA A 314 59.30 165.09 1.46
CA ALA A 314 59.53 165.80 0.19
C ALA A 314 59.77 167.30 0.39
N GLN A 315 59.03 167.93 1.30
CA GLN A 315 59.13 169.37 1.59
C GLN A 315 60.50 169.74 2.17
N LEU A 316 60.95 169.00 3.20
CA LEU A 316 62.25 169.23 3.85
C LEU A 316 63.44 169.15 2.86
N ILE A 317 63.37 168.31 1.83
CA ILE A 317 64.43 168.19 0.82
C ILE A 317 64.53 169.44 -0.07
N HIS A 318 63.41 170.11 -0.36
CA HIS A 318 63.38 171.36 -1.11
C HIS A 318 63.97 172.52 -0.32
N ASP A 319 63.59 172.64 0.96
CA ASP A 319 64.05 173.72 1.84
C ASP A 319 65.56 173.60 2.11
N ILE A 320 66.08 172.38 2.28
CA ILE A 320 67.52 172.11 2.40
C ILE A 320 68.29 172.52 1.13
N LYS A 321 67.73 172.35 -0.08
CA LYS A 321 68.40 172.82 -1.31
C LYS A 321 68.52 174.35 -1.34
N LYS A 322 67.43 175.08 -1.07
CA LYS A 322 67.48 176.55 -0.99
C LYS A 322 68.47 177.06 0.06
N LEU A 323 68.49 176.45 1.25
CA LEU A 323 69.43 176.83 2.31
C LEU A 323 70.89 176.62 1.90
N LYS A 324 71.21 175.53 1.18
CA LYS A 324 72.57 175.29 0.65
C LYS A 324 73.00 176.36 -0.36
N GLU A 325 72.12 176.76 -1.28
CA GLU A 325 72.42 177.80 -2.28
C GLU A 325 72.62 179.17 -1.64
N MET A 326 71.80 179.54 -0.65
CA MET A 326 71.98 180.81 0.09
C MET A 326 73.28 180.84 0.89
N LEU A 327 73.64 179.74 1.57
CA LEU A 327 74.87 179.66 2.35
C LEU A 327 76.12 179.81 1.46
N LEU A 328 76.11 179.19 0.28
CA LEU A 328 77.23 179.24 -0.67
C LEU A 328 77.55 180.67 -1.14
N ASN A 329 76.55 181.55 -1.18
CA ASN A 329 76.69 182.93 -1.66
C ASN A 329 77.02 183.96 -0.56
N GLN A 330 76.89 183.61 0.72
CA GLN A 330 77.13 184.54 1.84
C GLN A 330 78.52 184.44 2.47
N CYS A 331 79.23 183.32 2.31
CA CYS A 331 80.52 183.12 2.94
C CYS A 331 81.67 183.61 2.06
N GLN A 332 82.46 184.58 2.54
CA GLN A 332 83.73 185.03 1.93
C GLN A 332 84.85 183.98 2.14
N LEU A 333 84.65 182.80 1.56
CA LEU A 333 85.57 181.66 1.63
C LEU A 333 86.74 181.82 0.65
N THR A 334 87.90 181.29 1.03
CA THR A 334 89.03 181.16 0.11
C THR A 334 88.75 180.11 -0.97
N GLU A 335 89.43 180.19 -2.12
CA GLU A 335 89.20 179.25 -3.25
C GLU A 335 89.42 177.78 -2.86
N LEU A 336 90.35 177.51 -1.94
CA LEU A 336 90.62 176.17 -1.41
C LEU A 336 89.44 175.59 -0.60
N GLU A 337 88.66 176.46 0.04
CA GLU A 337 87.48 176.06 0.82
C GLU A 337 86.26 175.89 -0.10
N GLN A 338 86.06 176.78 -1.07
CA GLN A 338 85.02 176.61 -2.09
C GLN A 338 85.20 175.33 -2.92
N THR A 339 86.44 175.01 -3.32
CA THR A 339 86.73 173.79 -4.08
C THR A 339 86.48 172.52 -3.28
N LYS A 340 86.91 172.46 -2.00
CA LYS A 340 86.59 171.35 -1.08
C LYS A 340 85.08 171.22 -0.83
N LEU A 341 84.38 172.33 -0.63
CA LEU A 341 82.93 172.32 -0.42
C LEU A 341 82.19 171.79 -1.65
N ARG A 342 82.57 172.24 -2.86
CA ARG A 342 82.01 171.70 -4.13
C ARG A 342 82.27 170.20 -4.29
N GLN A 343 83.47 169.71 -3.97
CA GLN A 343 83.77 168.27 -3.98
C GLN A 343 82.88 167.49 -3.00
N SER A 344 82.66 168.00 -1.78
CA SER A 344 81.77 167.36 -0.80
C SER A 344 80.30 167.34 -1.23
N LEU A 345 79.82 168.40 -1.89
CA LEU A 345 78.48 168.46 -2.46
C LEU A 345 78.33 167.47 -3.62
N GLN A 346 79.32 167.40 -4.51
CA GLN A 346 79.34 166.44 -5.62
C GLN A 346 79.34 164.97 -5.13
N GLN A 347 80.07 164.66 -4.05
CA GLN A 347 80.01 163.33 -3.41
C GLN A 347 78.62 163.02 -2.84
N VAL A 348 77.96 164.01 -2.22
CA VAL A 348 76.58 163.86 -1.70
C VAL A 348 75.57 163.67 -2.84
N ASP A 349 75.71 164.38 -3.95
CA ASP A 349 74.81 164.22 -5.10
C ASP A 349 75.06 162.88 -5.83
N GLN A 350 76.31 162.42 -5.92
CA GLN A 350 76.66 161.07 -6.38
C GLN A 350 75.97 159.99 -5.54
N MET A 351 76.09 160.06 -4.20
CA MET A 351 75.41 159.12 -3.30
C MET A 351 73.88 159.20 -3.38
N ASN A 352 73.30 160.38 -3.66
CA ASN A 352 71.86 160.49 -3.90
C ASN A 352 71.42 159.85 -5.22
N TYR A 353 72.27 159.85 -6.25
CA TYR A 353 72.05 159.14 -7.51
C TYR A 353 72.09 157.62 -7.31
N ASP A 354 73.11 157.11 -6.60
CA ASP A 354 73.21 155.69 -6.27
C ASP A 354 72.02 155.20 -5.41
N LEU A 355 71.60 156.01 -4.44
CA LEU A 355 70.38 155.77 -3.65
C LEU A 355 69.07 155.92 -4.43
N ALA A 356 69.08 156.54 -5.62
CA ALA A 356 67.92 156.54 -6.53
C ALA A 356 67.91 155.25 -7.36
N ASN A 357 69.05 154.84 -7.91
CA ASN A 357 69.20 153.60 -8.68
C ASN A 357 68.81 152.37 -7.86
N LEU A 358 69.31 152.24 -6.62
CA LEU A 358 68.94 151.16 -5.70
C LEU A 358 67.44 151.13 -5.35
N ARG A 359 66.73 152.26 -5.43
CA ARG A 359 65.26 152.30 -5.24
C ARG A 359 64.50 151.86 -6.49
N ILE A 360 65.00 152.17 -7.68
CA ILE A 360 64.45 151.66 -8.94
C ILE A 360 64.59 150.15 -8.96
N GLU A 361 65.80 149.62 -8.69
CA GLU A 361 66.07 148.18 -8.59
C GLU A 361 65.16 147.50 -7.55
N LEU A 362 65.00 148.07 -6.35
CA LEU A 362 64.09 147.54 -5.32
C LEU A 362 62.63 147.48 -5.80
N VAL A 363 62.14 148.48 -6.55
CA VAL A 363 60.79 148.48 -7.13
C VAL A 363 60.67 147.42 -8.23
N GLU A 364 61.69 147.25 -9.08
CA GLU A 364 61.69 146.23 -10.14
C GLU A 364 61.76 144.81 -9.57
N LEU A 365 62.59 144.57 -8.56
CA LEU A 365 62.63 143.31 -7.81
C LEU A 365 61.30 143.03 -7.09
N THR A 366 60.67 144.05 -6.50
CA THR A 366 59.34 143.91 -5.87
C THR A 366 58.28 143.50 -6.90
N ARG A 367 58.27 144.13 -8.09
CA ARG A 367 57.40 143.76 -9.22
C ARG A 367 57.68 142.34 -9.73
N LEU A 368 58.94 141.92 -9.76
CA LEU A 368 59.31 140.56 -10.16
C LEU A 368 58.83 139.53 -9.12
N VAL A 369 58.94 139.84 -7.82
CA VAL A 369 58.40 139.00 -6.73
C VAL A 369 56.89 138.87 -6.81
N THR A 370 56.12 139.94 -7.11
CA THR A 370 54.67 139.82 -7.30
C THR A 370 54.35 138.92 -8.51
N ILE A 371 54.96 139.18 -9.67
CA ILE A 371 54.77 138.35 -10.88
C ILE A 371 55.09 136.87 -10.61
N LYS A 372 56.16 136.57 -9.86
CA LYS A 372 56.51 135.17 -9.50
C LYS A 372 55.61 134.57 -8.43
N SER A 373 54.99 135.37 -7.56
CA SER A 373 53.91 134.87 -6.68
C SER A 373 52.66 134.53 -7.50
N ASP A 374 52.28 135.38 -8.45
CA ASP A 374 51.09 135.22 -9.29
C ASP A 374 51.24 134.03 -10.25
N GLU A 375 52.41 133.86 -10.89
CA GLU A 375 52.76 132.66 -11.68
C GLU A 375 52.64 131.37 -10.86
N ARG A 376 53.11 131.39 -9.61
CA ARG A 376 53.06 130.24 -8.70
C ARG A 376 51.62 129.93 -8.28
N GLU A 377 50.82 130.95 -7.96
CA GLU A 377 49.43 130.73 -7.59
C GLU A 377 48.61 130.25 -8.80
N GLN A 378 48.84 130.79 -9.99
CA GLN A 378 48.21 130.31 -11.22
C GLN A 378 48.57 128.84 -11.50
N LYS A 379 49.85 128.47 -11.45
CA LYS A 379 50.28 127.07 -11.59
C LYS A 379 49.69 126.16 -10.52
N SER A 380 49.47 126.65 -9.30
CA SER A 380 48.78 125.93 -8.23
C SER A 380 47.30 125.69 -8.56
N ARG A 381 46.58 126.73 -9.03
CA ARG A 381 45.18 126.61 -9.49
C ARG A 381 45.06 125.63 -10.66
N ASP A 382 45.93 125.73 -11.65
CA ASP A 382 45.95 124.84 -12.82
C ASP A 382 46.27 123.38 -12.43
N PHE A 383 47.20 123.17 -11.49
CA PHE A 383 47.48 121.85 -10.92
C PHE A 383 46.26 121.27 -10.18
N LEU A 384 45.57 122.05 -9.34
CA LEU A 384 44.37 121.61 -8.63
C LEU A 384 43.22 121.25 -9.60
N ILE A 385 43.05 122.01 -10.68
CA ILE A 385 42.08 121.71 -11.74
C ILE A 385 42.46 120.40 -12.47
N ALA A 386 43.74 120.21 -12.79
CA ALA A 386 44.23 118.98 -13.41
C ALA A 386 44.08 117.76 -12.47
N GLN A 387 44.38 117.92 -11.18
CA GLN A 387 44.25 116.88 -10.16
C GLN A 387 42.77 116.48 -9.98
N SER A 388 41.86 117.46 -9.90
CA SER A 388 40.40 117.22 -9.82
C SER A 388 39.85 116.49 -11.06
N ARG A 389 40.33 116.85 -12.26
CA ARG A 389 40.01 116.10 -13.49
C ARG A 389 40.56 114.68 -13.44
N TYR A 390 41.79 114.49 -12.97
CA TYR A 390 42.41 113.17 -12.84
C TYR A 390 41.68 112.26 -11.84
N THR A 391 41.31 112.76 -10.66
CA THR A 391 40.52 111.97 -9.69
C THR A 391 39.16 111.59 -10.24
N ARG A 392 38.48 112.51 -10.94
CA ARG A 392 37.21 112.20 -11.62
C ARG A 392 37.38 111.09 -12.67
N ILE A 393 38.40 111.17 -13.52
CA ILE A 393 38.70 110.13 -14.51
C ILE A 393 39.03 108.78 -13.83
N GLN A 394 39.77 108.78 -12.72
CA GLN A 394 39.99 107.56 -11.94
C GLN A 394 38.69 106.97 -11.39
N ASP A 395 37.76 107.79 -10.91
CA ASP A 395 36.49 107.32 -10.34
C ASP A 395 35.52 106.85 -11.44
N ASP A 396 35.52 107.51 -12.60
CA ASP A 396 34.82 107.03 -13.80
C ASP A 396 35.39 105.66 -14.27
N ILE A 397 36.71 105.47 -14.24
CA ILE A 397 37.37 104.17 -14.53
C ILE A 397 36.98 103.10 -13.50
N LYS A 398 36.99 103.41 -12.19
CA LYS A 398 36.55 102.48 -11.14
C LYS A 398 35.08 102.08 -11.34
N SER A 399 34.22 103.05 -11.64
CA SER A 399 32.80 102.84 -11.95
C SER A 399 32.62 101.91 -13.17
N LYS A 400 33.38 102.13 -14.25
CA LYS A 400 33.35 101.26 -15.43
C LYS A 400 33.89 99.86 -15.15
N GLN A 401 34.94 99.71 -14.34
CA GLN A 401 35.43 98.40 -13.93
C GLN A 401 34.42 97.64 -13.07
N LEU A 402 33.67 98.32 -12.19
CA LEU A 402 32.58 97.70 -11.44
C LEU A 402 31.45 97.23 -12.37
N GLN A 403 31.06 98.03 -13.37
CA GLN A 403 30.08 97.64 -14.38
C GLN A 403 30.53 96.42 -15.19
N ILE A 404 31.81 96.36 -15.62
CA ILE A 404 32.38 95.18 -16.28
C ILE A 404 32.30 93.95 -15.35
N ASN A 405 32.74 94.08 -14.10
CA ASN A 405 32.69 92.99 -13.12
C ASN A 405 31.26 92.53 -12.80
N GLU A 406 30.23 93.36 -13.01
CA GLU A 406 28.81 93.00 -12.88
C GLU A 406 28.30 92.27 -14.12
N TYR A 407 28.66 92.73 -15.33
CA TYR A 407 28.36 92.02 -16.57
C TYR A 407 29.05 90.65 -16.62
N ASP A 408 30.30 90.52 -16.17
CA ASP A 408 31.00 89.23 -16.07
C ASP A 408 30.30 88.27 -15.10
N LYS A 409 29.83 88.75 -13.94
CA LYS A 409 29.03 87.92 -13.01
C LYS A 409 27.71 87.49 -13.65
N SER A 410 27.06 88.38 -14.40
CA SER A 410 25.83 88.07 -15.13
C SER A 410 26.08 86.99 -16.21
N LEU A 411 27.14 87.15 -17.01
CA LEU A 411 27.55 86.21 -18.06
C LEU A 411 27.93 84.84 -17.50
N ASN A 412 28.69 84.78 -16.40
CA ASN A 412 29.00 83.53 -15.71
C ASN A 412 27.73 82.86 -15.13
N SER A 413 26.76 83.66 -14.65
CA SER A 413 25.47 83.17 -14.16
C SER A 413 24.60 82.59 -15.28
N THR A 414 24.51 83.25 -16.44
CA THR A 414 23.77 82.73 -17.59
C THR A 414 24.47 81.54 -18.25
N GLN A 415 25.81 81.55 -18.35
CA GLN A 415 26.57 80.41 -18.84
C GLN A 415 26.45 79.19 -17.92
N LYS A 416 26.42 79.38 -16.59
CA LYS A 416 26.13 78.29 -15.65
C LYS A 416 24.72 77.73 -15.88
N LYS A 417 23.70 78.59 -15.91
CA LYS A 417 22.31 78.16 -16.20
C LYS A 417 22.21 77.38 -17.51
N LEU A 418 22.94 77.78 -18.55
CA LEU A 418 22.97 77.08 -19.83
C LEU A 418 23.56 75.65 -19.71
N LYS A 419 24.61 75.46 -18.90
CA LYS A 419 25.15 74.13 -18.57
C LYS A 419 24.17 73.31 -17.72
N ASP A 420 23.57 73.94 -16.71
CA ASP A 420 22.55 73.31 -15.86
C ASP A 420 21.34 72.83 -16.70
N PHE A 421 20.92 73.61 -17.71
CA PHE A 421 19.89 73.21 -18.69
C PHE A 421 20.35 72.12 -19.66
N ALA A 422 21.62 72.12 -20.11
CA ALA A 422 22.15 71.07 -20.96
C ALA A 422 22.14 69.71 -20.25
N HIS A 423 22.62 69.65 -19.00
CA HIS A 423 22.58 68.44 -18.18
C HIS A 423 21.14 68.01 -17.84
N LEU A 424 20.22 68.95 -17.63
CA LEU A 424 18.80 68.62 -17.45
C LEU A 424 18.20 68.00 -18.73
N TYR A 425 18.58 68.47 -19.92
CA TYR A 425 18.15 67.88 -21.18
C TYR A 425 18.76 66.48 -21.40
N GLU A 426 20.05 66.28 -21.04
CA GLU A 426 20.71 64.97 -21.06
C GLU A 426 19.98 63.98 -20.15
N ALA A 427 19.70 64.34 -18.90
CA ALA A 427 18.94 63.52 -17.96
C ALA A 427 17.51 63.21 -18.46
N ILE A 428 16.78 64.18 -19.00
CA ILE A 428 15.43 63.96 -19.57
C ILE A 428 15.49 63.04 -20.80
N LYS A 429 16.55 63.11 -21.61
CA LYS A 429 16.78 62.23 -22.76
C LYS A 429 17.10 60.80 -22.31
N GLU A 430 17.89 60.64 -21.26
CA GLU A 430 18.18 59.34 -20.64
C GLU A 430 16.91 58.72 -20.04
N GLU A 431 16.14 59.46 -19.24
CA GLU A 431 14.87 58.97 -18.69
C GLU A 431 13.85 58.61 -19.78
N ARG A 432 13.77 59.42 -20.85
CA ARG A 432 12.95 59.06 -22.03
C ARG A 432 13.39 57.73 -22.64
N ASN A 433 14.69 57.46 -22.74
CA ASN A 433 15.21 56.21 -23.28
C ASN A 433 14.96 55.04 -22.31
N ASN A 434 15.13 55.25 -20.99
CA ASN A 434 14.80 54.26 -19.96
C ASN A 434 13.31 53.86 -20.02
N CYS A 435 12.41 54.84 -20.14
CA CYS A 435 10.99 54.60 -20.36
C CYS A 435 10.73 53.84 -21.67
N LEU A 436 11.38 54.22 -22.78
CA LEU A 436 11.23 53.53 -24.07
C LEU A 436 11.65 52.05 -23.97
N SER A 437 12.82 51.77 -23.40
CA SER A 437 13.32 50.41 -23.19
C SER A 437 12.42 49.61 -22.24
N SER A 438 11.89 50.24 -21.18
CA SER A 438 10.93 49.60 -20.27
C SER A 438 9.62 49.24 -20.97
N ILE A 439 9.13 50.09 -21.88
CA ILE A 439 7.96 49.81 -22.72
C ILE A 439 8.26 48.68 -23.71
N GLN A 440 9.45 48.63 -24.31
CA GLN A 440 9.85 47.56 -25.21
C GLN A 440 9.94 46.20 -24.49
N LEU A 441 10.59 46.14 -23.33
CA LEU A 441 10.66 44.93 -22.49
C LEU A 441 9.27 44.47 -22.02
N SER A 442 8.42 45.40 -21.60
CA SER A 442 7.03 45.11 -21.23
C SER A 442 6.23 44.51 -22.40
N ASN A 443 6.35 45.10 -23.60
CA ASN A 443 5.70 44.56 -24.81
C ASN A 443 6.25 43.18 -25.21
N GLN A 444 7.55 42.92 -25.03
CA GLN A 444 8.14 41.60 -25.25
C GLN A 444 7.57 40.57 -24.26
N HIS A 445 7.51 40.89 -22.96
CA HIS A 445 6.88 39.99 -21.97
C HIS A 445 5.39 39.78 -22.22
N ILE A 446 4.65 40.78 -22.71
CA ILE A 446 3.24 40.61 -23.13
C ILE A 446 3.13 39.61 -24.30
N GLN A 447 4.06 39.64 -25.26
CA GLN A 447 4.10 38.67 -26.35
C GLN A 447 4.49 37.27 -25.86
N GLU A 448 5.50 37.15 -25.00
CA GLU A 448 5.88 35.88 -24.36
C GLU A 448 4.73 35.26 -23.56
N LEU A 449 4.00 36.06 -22.79
CA LEU A 449 2.86 35.60 -21.99
C LEU A 449 1.67 35.21 -22.88
N SER A 450 1.44 35.94 -23.98
CA SER A 450 0.41 35.60 -24.97
C SER A 450 0.72 34.27 -25.67
N GLU A 451 1.99 34.02 -25.99
CA GLU A 451 2.44 32.76 -26.58
C GLU A 451 2.36 31.59 -25.59
N LYS A 452 2.78 31.80 -24.34
CA LYS A 452 2.60 30.80 -23.26
C LYS A 452 1.12 30.46 -23.05
N LEU A 453 0.24 31.47 -23.02
CA LEU A 453 -1.21 31.26 -22.91
C LEU A 453 -1.77 30.48 -24.11
N ARG A 454 -1.29 30.75 -25.33
CA ARG A 454 -1.63 29.99 -26.55
C ARG A 454 -1.18 28.52 -26.45
N ILE A 455 0.03 28.27 -25.96
CA ILE A 455 0.56 26.92 -25.76
C ILE A 455 -0.26 26.18 -24.69
N SER A 456 -0.52 26.78 -23.53
CA SER A 456 -1.34 26.18 -22.48
C SER A 456 -2.80 25.96 -22.90
N ALA A 457 -3.36 26.80 -23.76
CA ALA A 457 -4.69 26.56 -24.34
C ALA A 457 -4.71 25.31 -25.23
N ASN A 458 -3.71 25.16 -26.11
CA ASN A 458 -3.54 23.96 -26.93
C ASN A 458 -3.32 22.71 -26.06
N GLU A 459 -2.53 22.80 -25.00
CA GLU A 459 -2.29 21.72 -24.04
C GLU A 459 -3.58 21.32 -23.32
N ILE A 460 -4.37 22.30 -22.84
CA ILE A 460 -5.69 22.07 -22.24
C ILE A 460 -6.62 21.33 -23.20
N ASP A 461 -6.63 21.68 -24.50
CA ASP A 461 -7.47 21.00 -25.49
C ASP A 461 -6.95 19.59 -25.86
N ILE A 462 -5.64 19.38 -25.88
CA ILE A 462 -5.03 18.03 -25.96
C ILE A 462 -5.43 17.19 -24.75
N LEU A 463 -5.41 17.75 -23.54
CA LEU A 463 -5.80 17.08 -22.30
C LEU A 463 -7.30 16.76 -22.27
N LYS A 464 -8.18 17.67 -22.73
CA LYS A 464 -9.62 17.39 -22.92
C LYS A 464 -9.85 16.23 -23.88
N ASN A 465 -9.22 16.25 -25.05
CA ASN A 465 -9.35 15.18 -26.06
C ASN A 465 -8.85 13.83 -25.52
N ASN A 466 -7.74 13.82 -24.79
CA ASN A 466 -7.23 12.64 -24.10
C ASN A 466 -8.23 12.14 -23.02
N LEU A 467 -8.81 13.04 -22.22
CA LEU A 467 -9.81 12.69 -21.20
C LEU A 467 -11.04 12.03 -21.83
N VAL A 468 -11.63 12.65 -22.86
CA VAL A 468 -12.78 12.08 -23.60
C VAL A 468 -12.44 10.70 -24.16
N HIS A 469 -11.24 10.51 -24.71
CA HIS A 469 -10.80 9.20 -25.19
C HIS A 469 -10.65 8.16 -24.05
N LYS A 470 -10.18 8.55 -22.86
CA LYS A 470 -10.17 7.66 -21.68
C LYS A 470 -11.58 7.34 -21.18
N GLU A 471 -12.50 8.29 -21.20
CA GLU A 471 -13.92 8.06 -20.85
C GLU A 471 -14.58 7.09 -21.82
N GLU A 472 -14.36 7.24 -23.14
CA GLU A 472 -14.81 6.27 -24.14
C GLU A 472 -14.31 4.85 -23.85
N LEU A 473 -13.00 4.69 -23.61
CA LEU A 473 -12.40 3.38 -23.30
C LEU A 473 -12.98 2.80 -22.00
N THR A 474 -13.17 3.62 -20.98
CA THR A 474 -13.77 3.23 -19.70
C THR A 474 -15.25 2.81 -19.89
N ASN A 475 -16.01 3.53 -20.71
CA ASN A 475 -17.41 3.19 -21.00
C ASN A 475 -17.53 1.95 -21.90
N LYS A 476 -16.58 1.72 -22.82
CA LYS A 476 -16.44 0.46 -23.58
C LYS A 476 -16.14 -0.72 -22.64
N GLN A 477 -15.26 -0.54 -21.64
CA GLN A 477 -15.00 -1.56 -20.60
C GLN A 477 -16.22 -1.81 -19.71
N ARG A 478 -16.90 -0.76 -19.22
CA ARG A 478 -18.14 -0.89 -18.42
C ARG A 478 -19.21 -1.72 -19.13
N LYS A 479 -19.48 -1.43 -20.42
CA LYS A 479 -20.44 -2.20 -21.24
C LYS A 479 -20.01 -3.65 -21.48
N ASN A 480 -18.71 -3.94 -21.48
CA ASN A 480 -18.23 -5.33 -21.56
C ASN A 480 -18.39 -6.07 -20.22
N ILE A 481 -18.13 -5.41 -19.09
CA ILE A 481 -18.37 -5.97 -17.74
C ILE A 481 -19.87 -6.24 -17.54
N GLU A 482 -20.75 -5.32 -17.95
CA GLU A 482 -22.20 -5.46 -17.93
C GLU A 482 -22.67 -6.71 -18.71
N LYS A 483 -22.17 -6.92 -19.94
CA LYS A 483 -22.44 -8.13 -20.74
C LYS A 483 -21.95 -9.41 -20.05
N VAL A 484 -20.77 -9.40 -19.44
CA VAL A 484 -20.22 -10.56 -18.72
C VAL A 484 -21.03 -10.87 -17.45
N ILE A 485 -21.52 -9.85 -16.73
CA ILE A 485 -22.44 -10.02 -15.61
C ILE A 485 -23.76 -10.65 -16.06
N ALA A 486 -24.36 -10.14 -17.14
CA ALA A 486 -25.59 -10.71 -17.69
C ALA A 486 -25.41 -12.18 -18.12
N ALA A 487 -24.30 -12.51 -18.80
CA ALA A 487 -23.98 -13.88 -19.20
C ALA A 487 -23.75 -14.80 -17.97
N ARG A 488 -23.03 -14.33 -16.95
CA ARG A 488 -22.82 -15.06 -15.68
C ARG A 488 -24.15 -15.36 -15.00
N ASP A 489 -25.06 -14.40 -14.95
CA ASP A 489 -26.32 -14.56 -14.21
C ASP A 489 -27.35 -15.39 -15.00
N LEU A 490 -27.30 -15.38 -16.34
CA LEU A 490 -27.99 -16.38 -17.18
C LEU A 490 -27.47 -17.81 -16.86
N LEU A 491 -26.15 -18.03 -16.91
CA LEU A 491 -25.55 -19.34 -16.60
C LEU A 491 -25.85 -19.81 -15.16
N ARG A 492 -25.90 -18.90 -14.18
CA ARG A 492 -26.33 -19.22 -12.81
C ARG A 492 -27.80 -19.63 -12.74
N ASN A 493 -28.68 -18.99 -13.50
CA ASN A 493 -30.09 -19.36 -13.57
C ASN A 493 -30.28 -20.73 -14.24
N GLU A 494 -29.50 -21.04 -15.28
CA GLU A 494 -29.49 -22.37 -15.92
C GLU A 494 -28.93 -23.45 -15.00
N PHE A 495 -27.80 -23.21 -14.33
CA PHE A 495 -27.25 -24.11 -13.32
C PHE A 495 -28.23 -24.36 -12.17
N SER A 496 -28.97 -23.33 -11.72
CA SER A 496 -29.99 -23.47 -10.68
C SER A 496 -31.16 -24.34 -11.13
N LYS A 497 -31.64 -24.18 -12.37
CA LYS A 497 -32.67 -25.04 -12.97
C LYS A 497 -32.19 -26.50 -13.05
N LEU A 498 -30.98 -26.73 -13.55
CA LEU A 498 -30.37 -28.06 -13.64
C LEU A 498 -30.18 -28.69 -12.25
N SER A 499 -29.79 -27.92 -11.24
CA SER A 499 -29.66 -28.42 -9.87
C SER A 499 -31.01 -28.87 -9.28
N CYS A 500 -32.12 -28.18 -9.60
CA CYS A 500 -33.45 -28.65 -9.25
C CYS A 500 -33.80 -29.96 -9.97
N THR A 501 -33.63 -30.04 -11.29
CA THR A 501 -33.98 -31.28 -12.04
C THR A 501 -33.11 -32.47 -11.63
N ILE A 502 -31.86 -32.25 -11.22
CA ILE A 502 -31.02 -33.31 -10.62
C ILE A 502 -31.63 -33.81 -9.32
N LYS A 503 -32.06 -32.93 -8.41
CA LYS A 503 -32.73 -33.32 -7.15
C LYS A 503 -34.04 -34.05 -7.39
N ASP A 504 -34.86 -33.58 -8.33
CA ASP A 504 -36.11 -34.24 -8.71
C ASP A 504 -35.86 -35.67 -9.22
N ASN A 505 -34.79 -35.87 -9.99
CA ASN A 505 -34.35 -37.18 -10.49
C ASN A 505 -33.74 -38.05 -9.38
N GLU A 506 -33.03 -37.47 -8.41
CA GLU A 506 -32.53 -38.18 -7.23
C GLU A 506 -33.68 -38.65 -6.32
N GLU A 507 -34.70 -37.81 -6.10
CA GLU A 507 -35.92 -38.21 -5.40
C GLU A 507 -36.64 -39.34 -6.13
N GLN A 508 -36.80 -39.25 -7.46
CA GLN A 508 -37.39 -40.34 -8.26
C GLN A 508 -36.58 -41.64 -8.11
N LYS A 509 -35.24 -41.56 -8.16
CA LYS A 509 -34.32 -42.68 -7.96
C LYS A 509 -34.47 -43.32 -6.58
N GLU A 510 -34.62 -42.55 -5.50
CA GLU A 510 -34.89 -43.09 -4.16
C GLU A 510 -36.29 -43.69 -4.05
N ARG A 511 -37.32 -43.07 -4.65
CA ARG A 511 -38.68 -43.66 -4.72
C ARG A 511 -38.66 -45.01 -5.47
N MET A 512 -37.90 -45.12 -6.56
CA MET A 512 -37.70 -46.38 -7.29
C MET A 512 -36.92 -47.42 -6.47
N LYS A 513 -35.82 -47.05 -5.82
CA LYS A 513 -35.08 -47.94 -4.89
C LYS A 513 -35.97 -48.50 -3.78
N GLN A 514 -36.81 -47.66 -3.17
CA GLN A 514 -37.77 -48.11 -2.16
C GLN A 514 -38.79 -49.09 -2.72
N SER A 515 -39.27 -48.88 -3.95
CA SER A 515 -40.17 -49.82 -4.64
C SER A 515 -39.49 -51.18 -4.88
N ILE A 516 -38.27 -51.16 -5.42
CA ILE A 516 -37.45 -52.36 -5.65
C ILE A 516 -37.19 -53.10 -4.33
N HIS A 517 -36.88 -52.40 -3.24
CA HIS A 517 -36.68 -53.02 -1.93
C HIS A 517 -37.96 -53.69 -1.40
N ARG A 518 -39.14 -53.05 -1.56
CA ARG A 518 -40.44 -53.66 -1.20
C ARG A 518 -40.71 -54.93 -2.03
N GLN A 519 -40.46 -54.87 -3.34
CA GLN A 519 -40.60 -56.03 -4.23
C GLN A 519 -39.65 -57.17 -3.86
N ASN A 520 -38.37 -56.89 -3.56
CA ASN A 520 -37.39 -57.88 -3.13
C ASN A 520 -37.77 -58.53 -1.78
N THR A 521 -38.34 -57.76 -0.85
CA THR A 521 -38.88 -58.31 0.42
C THR A 521 -40.06 -59.25 0.16
N ILE A 522 -40.98 -58.90 -0.74
CA ILE A 522 -42.08 -59.78 -1.17
C ILE A 522 -41.54 -61.06 -1.83
N ILE A 523 -40.58 -60.95 -2.75
CA ILE A 523 -39.94 -62.10 -3.42
C ILE A 523 -39.24 -63.01 -2.41
N THR A 524 -38.58 -62.44 -1.39
CA THR A 524 -37.94 -63.21 -0.31
C THR A 524 -38.97 -63.94 0.55
N GLN A 525 -40.09 -63.28 0.87
CA GLN A 525 -41.20 -63.87 1.62
C GLN A 525 -41.89 -65.01 0.83
N THR A 526 -42.18 -64.83 -0.46
CA THR A 526 -42.79 -65.88 -1.29
C THR A 526 -41.83 -67.04 -1.56
N THR A 527 -40.54 -66.76 -1.74
CA THR A 527 -39.50 -67.81 -1.85
C THR A 527 -39.46 -68.66 -0.57
N LYS A 528 -39.50 -68.04 0.61
CA LYS A 528 -39.57 -68.76 1.89
C LYS A 528 -40.87 -69.55 2.08
N GLN A 529 -42.00 -69.05 1.57
CA GLN A 529 -43.27 -69.80 1.53
C GLN A 529 -43.17 -71.03 0.62
N ILE A 530 -42.56 -70.90 -0.57
CA ILE A 530 -42.30 -72.01 -1.49
C ILE A 530 -41.36 -73.05 -0.87
N GLU A 531 -40.32 -72.61 -0.15
CA GLU A 531 -39.42 -73.49 0.59
C GLU A 531 -40.15 -74.26 1.71
N ASN A 532 -40.96 -73.58 2.52
CA ASN A 532 -41.80 -74.21 3.54
C ASN A 532 -42.75 -75.26 2.93
N LEU A 533 -43.38 -74.95 1.78
CA LEU A 533 -44.25 -75.89 1.07
C LEU A 533 -43.48 -77.10 0.52
N LYS A 534 -42.28 -76.90 -0.06
CA LYS A 534 -41.39 -78.01 -0.49
C LYS A 534 -41.03 -78.91 0.70
N ASN A 535 -40.69 -78.34 1.84
CA ASN A 535 -40.37 -79.09 3.06
C ASN A 535 -41.57 -79.87 3.60
N ALA A 536 -42.78 -79.28 3.59
CA ALA A 536 -44.01 -79.96 3.97
C ALA A 536 -44.36 -81.13 3.01
N ILE A 537 -44.26 -80.92 1.69
CA ILE A 537 -44.45 -81.97 0.69
C ILE A 537 -43.42 -83.10 0.88
N GLY A 538 -42.14 -82.75 1.11
CA GLY A 538 -41.08 -83.71 1.41
C GLY A 538 -41.35 -84.54 2.68
N HIS A 539 -41.95 -83.94 3.71
CA HIS A 539 -42.38 -84.66 4.91
C HIS A 539 -43.55 -85.62 4.63
N VAL A 540 -44.59 -85.17 3.90
CA VAL A 540 -45.73 -86.02 3.51
C VAL A 540 -45.27 -87.21 2.65
N ILE A 541 -44.33 -87.00 1.72
CA ILE A 541 -43.74 -88.09 0.91
C ILE A 541 -42.99 -89.09 1.80
N LYS A 542 -42.22 -88.63 2.80
CA LYS A 542 -41.54 -89.52 3.75
C LYS A 542 -42.53 -90.36 4.57
N VAL A 543 -43.59 -89.74 5.12
CA VAL A 543 -44.62 -90.44 5.88
C VAL A 543 -45.35 -91.47 5.01
N ARG A 544 -45.78 -91.08 3.80
CA ARG A 544 -46.41 -91.98 2.83
C ARG A 544 -45.51 -93.17 2.47
N ASN A 545 -44.22 -92.93 2.25
CA ASN A 545 -43.27 -94.00 1.93
C ASN A 545 -43.04 -94.94 3.12
N SER A 546 -42.99 -94.43 4.35
CA SER A 546 -42.92 -95.25 5.57
C SER A 546 -44.16 -96.14 5.72
N GLN A 547 -45.36 -95.56 5.54
CA GLN A 547 -46.62 -96.30 5.58
C GLN A 547 -46.72 -97.34 4.46
N ALA A 548 -46.17 -97.06 3.27
CA ALA A 548 -46.11 -98.03 2.18
C ALA A 548 -45.20 -99.22 2.51
N ILE A 549 -44.08 -98.99 3.22
CA ILE A 549 -43.21 -100.07 3.72
C ILE A 549 -43.95 -100.92 4.75
N GLU A 550 -44.55 -100.31 5.78
CA GLU A 550 -45.33 -101.04 6.80
C GLU A 550 -46.50 -101.86 6.19
N MET A 551 -47.09 -101.38 5.10
CA MET A 551 -48.16 -102.09 4.38
C MET A 551 -47.64 -103.29 3.57
N VAL A 552 -46.40 -103.24 3.09
CA VAL A 552 -45.73 -104.40 2.48
C VAL A 552 -45.37 -105.42 3.57
N GLU A 553 -44.76 -104.98 4.68
CA GLU A 553 -44.39 -105.83 5.82
C GLU A 553 -45.61 -106.60 6.37
N ARG A 554 -46.73 -105.92 6.63
CA ARG A 554 -47.99 -106.58 7.08
C ARG A 554 -48.59 -107.53 6.03
N ASN A 555 -48.36 -107.29 4.75
CA ASN A 555 -48.82 -108.18 3.69
C ASN A 555 -47.94 -109.43 3.58
N GLU A 556 -46.63 -109.30 3.81
CA GLU A 556 -45.71 -110.44 3.93
C GLU A 556 -46.05 -111.29 5.17
N GLU A 557 -46.32 -110.67 6.33
CA GLU A 557 -46.85 -111.35 7.52
C GLU A 557 -48.14 -112.13 7.20
N PHE A 558 -49.09 -111.52 6.49
CA PHE A 558 -50.33 -112.16 6.08
C PHE A 558 -50.09 -113.37 5.15
N CYS A 559 -49.19 -113.26 4.16
CA CYS A 559 -48.82 -114.37 3.29
C CYS A 559 -48.23 -115.56 4.08
N VAL A 560 -47.32 -115.30 5.03
CA VAL A 560 -46.74 -116.34 5.91
C VAL A 560 -47.80 -117.00 6.79
N LEU A 561 -48.76 -116.23 7.33
CA LEU A 561 -49.88 -116.76 8.10
C LEU A 561 -50.83 -117.62 7.25
N GLN A 562 -51.10 -117.21 6.00
CA GLN A 562 -51.94 -117.97 5.08
C GLN A 562 -51.29 -119.30 4.66
N GLU A 563 -49.99 -119.32 4.40
CA GLU A 563 -49.25 -120.57 4.10
C GLU A 563 -49.23 -121.51 5.31
N ARG A 564 -49.02 -120.98 6.52
CA ARG A 564 -49.12 -121.73 7.78
C ARG A 564 -50.51 -122.32 7.99
N LEU A 565 -51.57 -121.58 7.70
CA LEU A 565 -52.95 -122.07 7.77
C LEU A 565 -53.20 -123.19 6.75
N ASN A 566 -52.70 -123.06 5.51
CA ASN A 566 -52.80 -124.10 4.49
C ASN A 566 -52.08 -125.40 4.92
N LEU A 567 -50.91 -125.30 5.56
CA LEU A 567 -50.18 -126.44 6.13
C LEU A 567 -50.94 -127.09 7.30
N GLN A 568 -51.57 -126.29 8.18
CA GLN A 568 -52.42 -126.80 9.26
C GLN A 568 -53.66 -127.52 8.71
N ASN A 569 -54.34 -126.96 7.71
CA ASN A 569 -55.48 -127.61 7.05
C ASN A 569 -55.08 -128.92 6.35
N SER A 570 -53.92 -128.96 5.67
CA SER A 570 -53.38 -130.20 5.10
C SER A 570 -53.10 -131.27 6.17
N THR A 571 -52.71 -130.85 7.38
CA THR A 571 -52.46 -131.74 8.52
C THR A 571 -53.77 -132.23 9.15
N LEU A 572 -54.77 -131.36 9.30
CA LEU A 572 -56.12 -131.71 9.75
C LEU A 572 -56.77 -132.73 8.81
N ASN A 573 -56.77 -132.48 7.49
CA ASN A 573 -57.35 -133.40 6.51
C ASN A 573 -56.71 -134.80 6.55
N LYS A 574 -55.39 -134.90 6.84
CA LYS A 574 -54.72 -136.20 7.07
C LYS A 574 -55.24 -136.88 8.33
N GLY A 575 -55.37 -136.13 9.43
CA GLY A 575 -55.95 -136.62 10.69
C GLY A 575 -57.40 -137.08 10.54
N GLU A 576 -58.24 -136.35 9.78
CA GLU A 576 -59.61 -136.76 9.46
C GLU A 576 -59.64 -138.06 8.65
N ILE A 577 -58.76 -138.21 7.65
CA ILE A 577 -58.65 -139.45 6.87
C ILE A 577 -58.23 -140.64 7.74
N GLU A 578 -57.39 -140.44 8.75
CA GLU A 578 -57.00 -141.50 9.71
C GLU A 578 -58.11 -141.81 10.72
N MET A 579 -58.80 -140.79 11.24
CA MET A 579 -59.97 -140.95 12.10
C MET A 579 -61.10 -141.73 11.39
N ASN A 580 -61.37 -141.43 10.12
CA ASN A 580 -62.37 -142.15 9.33
C ASN A 580 -62.03 -143.64 9.15
N LYS A 581 -60.75 -143.99 8.93
CA LYS A 581 -60.31 -145.41 8.89
C LYS A 581 -60.55 -146.12 10.22
N LEU A 582 -60.21 -145.49 11.34
CA LEU A 582 -60.43 -146.04 12.67
C LEU A 582 -61.93 -146.18 12.99
N GLU A 583 -62.77 -145.24 12.55
CA GLU A 583 -64.21 -145.38 12.64
C GLU A 583 -64.75 -146.57 11.83
N ASP A 584 -64.26 -146.78 10.60
CA ASP A 584 -64.70 -147.90 9.76
C ASP A 584 -64.23 -149.25 10.30
N GLU A 585 -63.03 -149.31 10.89
CA GLU A 585 -62.57 -150.46 11.66
C GLU A 585 -63.49 -150.74 12.87
N ILE A 586 -63.86 -149.70 13.63
CA ILE A 586 -64.85 -149.81 14.72
C ILE A 586 -66.24 -150.27 14.20
N LYS A 587 -66.69 -149.81 13.03
CA LYS A 587 -67.94 -150.27 12.39
C LYS A 587 -67.86 -151.76 12.04
N SER A 588 -66.72 -152.23 11.51
CA SER A 588 -66.49 -153.65 11.20
C SER A 588 -66.55 -154.54 12.46
N LEU A 589 -65.88 -154.12 13.54
CA LEU A 589 -65.86 -154.83 14.82
C LEU A 589 -67.25 -154.87 15.49
N ARG A 590 -68.08 -153.83 15.30
CA ARG A 590 -69.48 -153.81 15.74
C ARG A 590 -70.34 -154.82 14.98
N LEU A 591 -70.12 -155.04 13.69
CA LEU A 591 -70.83 -156.06 12.90
C LEU A 591 -70.49 -157.47 13.40
N VAL A 592 -69.20 -157.81 13.52
CA VAL A 592 -68.74 -159.10 14.05
C VAL A 592 -69.32 -159.38 15.45
N LYS A 593 -69.35 -158.37 16.32
CA LYS A 593 -69.98 -158.45 17.66
C LYS A 593 -71.48 -158.76 17.61
N ASN A 594 -72.20 -158.29 16.59
CA ASN A 594 -73.63 -158.51 16.45
C ASN A 594 -73.95 -159.91 15.88
N ASP A 595 -73.15 -160.43 14.96
CA ASP A 595 -73.33 -161.79 14.45
C ASP A 595 -73.02 -162.85 15.51
N LEU A 596 -71.99 -162.61 16.34
CA LEU A 596 -71.71 -163.45 17.52
C LEU A 596 -72.86 -163.43 18.53
N LYS A 597 -73.55 -162.29 18.72
CA LYS A 597 -74.78 -162.23 19.55
C LYS A 597 -75.91 -163.09 18.97
N ARG A 598 -76.23 -162.94 17.67
CA ARG A 598 -77.26 -163.75 16.99
C ARG A 598 -77.01 -165.24 17.12
N LYS A 599 -75.76 -165.67 16.98
CA LYS A 599 -75.36 -167.08 17.14
C LYS A 599 -75.59 -167.60 18.57
N ASN A 600 -75.40 -166.75 19.58
CA ASN A 600 -75.66 -167.04 20.99
C ASN A 600 -77.17 -167.08 21.31
N GLU A 601 -77.98 -166.24 20.67
CA GLU A 601 -79.44 -166.22 20.82
C GLU A 601 -80.13 -167.46 20.23
N LEU A 602 -79.58 -168.05 19.16
CA LEU A 602 -80.06 -169.32 18.59
C LEU A 602 -79.86 -170.49 19.56
N LEU A 603 -78.64 -170.67 20.09
CA LEU A 603 -78.32 -171.70 21.08
C LEU A 603 -79.20 -171.59 22.35
N LYS A 604 -79.57 -170.36 22.74
CA LYS A 604 -80.49 -170.09 23.86
C LYS A 604 -81.96 -170.41 23.57
N LYS A 605 -82.35 -170.69 22.32
CA LYS A 605 -83.69 -171.20 21.97
C LYS A 605 -83.74 -172.72 22.06
N GLU A 606 -82.74 -173.41 21.50
CA GLU A 606 -82.66 -174.88 21.51
C GLU A 606 -82.71 -175.46 22.93
N GLY A 607 -82.02 -174.82 23.89
CA GLY A 607 -82.07 -175.21 25.30
C GLY A 607 -83.47 -175.19 25.94
N LYS A 608 -84.36 -174.30 25.47
CA LYS A 608 -85.72 -174.11 26.05
C LYS A 608 -86.74 -175.14 25.58
N GLU A 609 -86.45 -175.92 24.54
CA GLU A 609 -87.34 -177.01 24.10
C GLU A 609 -87.07 -178.28 24.89
N LYS A 610 -85.79 -178.55 25.22
CA LYS A 610 -85.39 -179.65 26.10
C LYS A 610 -85.97 -179.54 27.52
N GLU A 611 -86.07 -178.31 28.02
CA GLU A 611 -86.62 -177.98 29.34
C GLU A 611 -88.11 -178.34 29.47
N LYS A 612 -88.89 -178.25 28.39
CA LYS A 612 -90.33 -178.61 28.39
C LYS A 612 -90.56 -180.10 28.57
N LEU A 613 -89.82 -180.94 27.84
CA LEU A 613 -89.93 -182.40 27.90
C LEU A 613 -89.56 -182.99 29.26
N GLN A 614 -88.71 -182.31 30.05
CA GLN A 614 -88.43 -182.74 31.43
C GLN A 614 -89.59 -182.43 32.39
N ASN A 615 -90.34 -181.34 32.16
CA ASN A 615 -91.42 -180.92 33.08
C ASN A 615 -92.66 -181.81 33.00
N GLU A 616 -92.94 -182.43 31.85
CA GLU A 616 -94.04 -183.41 31.73
C GLU A 616 -93.77 -184.68 32.53
N ILE A 617 -92.52 -185.17 32.54
CA ILE A 617 -92.09 -186.32 33.36
C ILE A 617 -92.15 -185.96 34.87
N LEU A 618 -91.76 -184.74 35.23
CA LEU A 618 -91.79 -184.27 36.62
C LEU A 618 -93.23 -184.21 37.18
N SER A 619 -94.20 -183.82 36.34
CA SER A 619 -95.62 -183.73 36.69
C SER A 619 -96.19 -185.06 37.22
N SER A 620 -95.90 -186.17 36.54
CA SER A 620 -96.35 -187.51 36.95
C SER A 620 -95.69 -188.01 38.23
N GLN A 621 -94.52 -187.48 38.62
CA GLN A 621 -93.84 -187.85 39.87
C GLN A 621 -94.32 -187.02 41.06
N LEU A 622 -94.76 -185.78 40.85
CA LEU A 622 -95.13 -184.86 41.94
C LEU A 622 -96.41 -185.28 42.69
N GLN A 623 -97.31 -186.02 42.02
CA GLN A 623 -98.55 -186.54 42.64
C GLN A 623 -98.29 -187.54 43.79
N LEU A 624 -97.09 -188.15 43.88
CA LEU A 624 -96.72 -189.06 44.97
C LEU A 624 -96.08 -188.35 46.18
N ALA A 625 -95.56 -187.13 46.02
CA ALA A 625 -94.66 -186.51 47.02
C ALA A 625 -95.37 -185.58 48.03
N VAL A 626 -96.43 -184.87 47.61
CA VAL A 626 -96.99 -183.76 48.42
C VAL A 626 -97.89 -184.25 49.57
N CYS A 627 -98.28 -185.53 49.58
CA CYS A 627 -98.91 -186.18 50.75
C CYS A 627 -98.00 -186.22 52.01
N GLN A 628 -96.71 -185.88 51.90
CA GLN A 628 -95.73 -186.08 52.98
C GLN A 628 -95.21 -184.79 53.66
N ASN A 629 -95.41 -183.59 53.09
CA ASN A 629 -94.74 -182.37 53.56
C ASN A 629 -95.67 -181.21 53.98
N HIS A 630 -96.72 -181.53 54.73
CA HIS A 630 -97.54 -180.54 55.47
C HIS A 630 -96.88 -180.05 56.78
N VAL A 631 -95.75 -180.63 57.19
CA VAL A 631 -95.21 -180.51 58.56
C VAL A 631 -94.08 -179.46 58.71
N ALA A 632 -93.35 -179.15 57.63
CA ALA A 632 -92.19 -178.25 57.64
C ALA A 632 -92.59 -176.76 57.56
N LYS A 633 -93.24 -176.31 58.64
CA LYS A 633 -93.33 -174.93 59.19
C LYS A 633 -92.39 -173.91 58.54
N LEU A 634 -92.91 -172.76 58.09
CA LEU A 634 -93.04 -171.56 58.95
C LEU A 634 -91.77 -171.26 59.76
N GLU A 635 -90.92 -170.33 59.29
CA GLU A 635 -90.41 -169.22 60.12
C GLU A 635 -89.60 -168.12 59.35
N LYS A 636 -90.12 -166.87 59.38
CA LYS A 636 -89.42 -165.56 59.49
C LYS A 636 -88.69 -164.89 58.28
N THR A 637 -88.71 -163.55 58.26
CA THR A 637 -88.31 -162.58 57.18
C THR A 637 -87.98 -161.15 57.74
N ALA A 638 -87.36 -160.24 56.93
CA ALA A 638 -87.27 -158.73 57.04
C ALA A 638 -86.31 -158.05 58.10
N ILE A 639 -85.92 -156.74 58.15
CA ILE A 639 -85.50 -155.60 57.23
C ILE A 639 -85.00 -154.36 58.08
N SER A 640 -84.01 -153.51 57.67
CA SER A 640 -83.75 -152.14 58.29
C SER A 640 -82.71 -151.13 57.64
N PRO A 641 -82.88 -149.76 57.69
CA PRO A 641 -81.94 -148.67 57.24
C PRO A 641 -81.83 -147.31 58.09
N LYS A 642 -80.96 -146.28 57.73
CA LYS A 642 -80.84 -144.83 58.27
C LYS A 642 -79.74 -143.95 57.54
N ALA A 643 -79.34 -142.64 57.71
CA ALA A 643 -79.64 -141.36 58.49
C ALA A 643 -78.98 -140.03 57.86
N PHE A 644 -78.91 -138.83 58.54
CA PHE A 644 -78.42 -137.44 58.12
C PHE A 644 -77.95 -136.50 59.31
N LEU A 645 -77.27 -135.30 59.13
CA LEU A 645 -77.38 -134.01 59.97
C LEU A 645 -76.48 -132.71 59.62
N LEU A 646 -76.34 -131.67 60.52
CA LEU A 646 -76.19 -130.16 60.29
C LEU A 646 -75.05 -129.30 61.04
N ASP A 647 -75.30 -128.05 61.55
CA ASP A 647 -74.46 -126.76 61.56
C ASP A 647 -74.17 -126.03 62.95
N SER A 648 -73.31 -124.93 63.04
CA SER A 648 -73.34 -123.71 63.98
C SER A 648 -72.02 -122.99 64.54
N GLU A 649 -72.02 -121.61 64.60
CA GLU A 649 -71.43 -120.47 65.44
C GLU A 649 -70.00 -120.31 66.11
N THR A 650 -69.47 -119.04 66.21
CA THR A 650 -68.74 -118.31 67.36
C THR A 650 -67.93 -117.02 66.97
N GLY A 651 -67.25 -116.29 67.91
CA GLY A 651 -66.42 -115.04 67.70
C GLY A 651 -65.61 -114.54 68.94
N VAL A 652 -64.99 -113.33 69.10
CA VAL A 652 -64.94 -112.08 68.26
C VAL A 652 -63.61 -111.19 68.28
N PRO A 653 -63.11 -110.49 69.35
CA PRO A 653 -62.51 -109.11 69.17
C PRO A 653 -61.22 -108.62 69.96
N ILE A 654 -60.34 -107.76 69.36
CA ILE A 654 -59.70 -106.47 69.88
C ILE A 654 -58.51 -105.94 68.99
N LYS A 655 -58.53 -104.61 68.62
CA LYS A 655 -57.46 -103.66 68.10
C LYS A 655 -56.36 -104.18 67.11
N LYS A 656 -55.99 -103.56 65.97
CA LYS A 656 -55.73 -102.11 65.65
C LYS A 656 -55.28 -101.90 64.16
N ASP A 657 -55.51 -100.70 63.62
CA ASP A 657 -54.83 -99.99 62.48
C ASP A 657 -54.99 -100.39 60.97
N LEU A 658 -54.81 -99.36 60.11
CA LEU A 658 -54.59 -99.27 58.63
C LEU A 658 -55.77 -99.21 57.59
N ILE A 659 -55.98 -97.98 57.07
CA ILE A 659 -56.01 -97.55 55.63
C ILE A 659 -57.24 -97.77 54.70
N LYS A 660 -57.89 -96.62 54.37
CA LYS A 660 -58.38 -96.08 53.05
C LYS A 660 -59.30 -96.89 52.10
N CYS A 661 -60.09 -96.29 51.19
CA CYS A 661 -60.81 -95.00 51.02
C CYS A 661 -61.46 -94.97 49.62
N LYS A 662 -62.65 -94.35 49.44
CA LYS A 662 -63.04 -93.53 48.26
C LYS A 662 -64.49 -93.03 48.33
N ASN A 663 -64.73 -91.71 48.24
CA ASN A 663 -65.58 -91.06 47.21
C ASN A 663 -65.94 -89.58 47.54
N GLN A 664 -66.24 -88.82 46.47
CA GLN A 664 -67.07 -87.60 46.37
C GLN A 664 -66.65 -86.25 47.03
N MET A 665 -66.36 -85.28 46.14
CA MET A 665 -66.78 -83.86 46.08
C MET A 665 -66.33 -82.75 47.09
N ASN A 666 -65.68 -81.74 46.49
CA ASN A 666 -65.83 -80.26 46.64
C ASN A 666 -65.15 -79.43 47.76
N ASN A 667 -64.77 -78.20 47.35
CA ASN A 667 -64.47 -76.97 48.13
C ASN A 667 -63.22 -76.94 49.05
N THR A 668 -62.67 -75.79 49.50
CA THR A 668 -63.03 -74.33 49.43
C THR A 668 -61.91 -73.48 48.79
N ASN A 669 -62.00 -72.15 48.53
CA ASN A 669 -62.11 -70.93 49.40
C ASN A 669 -61.99 -69.66 48.47
N ILE A 670 -62.05 -68.33 48.74
CA ILE A 670 -62.29 -67.29 49.82
C ILE A 670 -62.33 -65.90 49.04
N ILE A 671 -62.68 -64.63 49.39
CA ILE A 671 -63.31 -63.75 50.45
C ILE A 671 -63.55 -62.34 49.76
N ILE A 672 -64.21 -61.23 50.19
CA ILE A 672 -65.00 -60.73 51.36
C ILE A 672 -66.12 -59.69 50.93
N TYR A 673 -66.14 -58.43 51.41
CA TYR A 673 -67.19 -57.36 51.27
C TYR A 673 -66.57 -55.96 50.93
N GLU A 674 -67.20 -54.75 50.89
CA GLU A 674 -68.51 -54.20 51.37
C GLU A 674 -69.07 -53.02 50.49
N THR A 675 -69.63 -51.90 51.02
CA THR A 675 -70.57 -50.96 50.31
C THR A 675 -70.38 -49.44 50.61
N ARG A 676 -71.10 -48.52 49.90
CA ARG A 676 -71.98 -47.41 50.45
C ARG A 676 -72.42 -46.29 49.46
N LEU A 677 -73.43 -45.52 49.87
CA LEU A 677 -74.08 -44.36 49.19
C LEU A 677 -74.55 -43.36 50.29
N ASN A 678 -74.79 -42.07 49.97
CA ASN A 678 -75.11 -41.00 50.95
C ASN A 678 -76.13 -39.96 50.41
N GLU A 679 -76.90 -39.33 51.30
CA GLU A 679 -77.86 -38.24 51.03
C GLU A 679 -77.57 -36.98 51.88
N LEU A 680 -78.21 -35.84 51.58
CA LEU A 680 -78.05 -34.55 52.27
C LEU A 680 -79.40 -33.93 52.68
N ASN A 681 -79.42 -33.25 53.82
CA ASN A 681 -80.62 -32.62 54.41
C ASN A 681 -80.58 -31.08 54.35
N GLY A 682 -81.74 -30.45 54.13
CA GLY A 682 -81.94 -29.00 54.20
C GLY A 682 -83.42 -28.63 54.33
N LYS A 683 -83.74 -27.48 54.94
CA LYS A 683 -85.09 -26.92 55.04
C LYS A 683 -85.16 -25.61 54.26
N ASN A 684 -86.32 -25.31 53.67
CA ASN A 684 -86.53 -24.10 52.85
C ASN A 684 -87.00 -22.91 53.71
N GLU A 685 -86.49 -21.71 53.40
CA GLU A 685 -86.96 -20.42 53.95
C GLU A 685 -88.16 -19.87 53.17
N ASP A 686 -88.93 -18.93 53.76
CA ASP A 686 -90.15 -18.40 53.16
C ASP A 686 -89.90 -17.36 52.04
N THR A 687 -90.81 -17.37 51.06
CA THR A 687 -90.76 -16.61 49.81
C THR A 687 -90.86 -15.10 49.99
N ALA A 688 -91.42 -14.61 51.10
CA ALA A 688 -91.50 -13.18 51.39
C ALA A 688 -90.14 -12.60 51.81
N GLU A 689 -89.40 -13.32 52.66
CA GLU A 689 -88.06 -12.89 53.09
C GLU A 689 -87.05 -12.90 51.93
N LEU A 690 -87.16 -13.89 51.04
CA LEU A 690 -86.32 -13.99 49.84
C LEU A 690 -86.49 -12.76 48.93
N ARG A 691 -87.71 -12.24 48.73
CA ARG A 691 -87.94 -11.02 47.94
C ARG A 691 -87.29 -9.80 48.60
N CYS A 692 -87.49 -9.59 49.90
CA CYS A 692 -86.87 -8.47 50.60
C CYS A 692 -85.33 -8.58 50.69
N LYS A 693 -84.77 -9.81 50.66
CA LYS A 693 -83.33 -10.05 50.46
C LYS A 693 -82.90 -9.65 49.03
N ILE A 694 -83.67 -9.99 47.99
CA ILE A 694 -83.41 -9.63 46.58
C ILE A 694 -83.42 -8.11 46.38
N ASP A 695 -84.46 -7.39 46.77
CA ASP A 695 -84.56 -5.93 46.54
C ASP A 695 -83.34 -5.17 47.15
N LYS A 696 -82.90 -5.61 48.33
CA LYS A 696 -81.72 -5.06 49.03
C LYS A 696 -80.41 -5.43 48.35
N LEU A 697 -80.33 -6.58 47.68
CA LEU A 697 -79.19 -6.98 46.87
C LEU A 697 -79.16 -6.21 45.54
N GLU A 698 -80.30 -5.99 44.88
CA GLU A 698 -80.38 -5.21 43.63
C GLU A 698 -79.92 -3.76 43.82
N ILE A 699 -80.40 -3.08 44.86
CA ILE A 699 -79.93 -1.72 45.22
C ILE A 699 -78.42 -1.72 45.51
N GLN A 700 -77.91 -2.75 46.18
CA GLN A 700 -76.47 -2.89 46.42
C GLN A 700 -75.67 -3.17 45.13
N ILE A 701 -76.19 -3.99 44.22
CA ILE A 701 -75.57 -4.29 42.92
C ILE A 701 -75.47 -3.00 42.11
N PHE A 702 -76.58 -2.27 41.91
CA PHE A 702 -76.59 -0.99 41.19
C PHE A 702 -75.60 0.03 41.78
N SER A 703 -75.50 0.09 43.12
CA SER A 703 -74.52 0.97 43.81
C SER A 703 -73.06 0.57 43.59
N ARG A 704 -72.78 -0.72 43.35
CA ARG A 704 -71.45 -1.27 43.03
C ARG A 704 -71.13 -1.12 41.55
N GLU A 705 -72.09 -1.37 40.67
CA GLU A 705 -71.95 -1.21 39.21
C GLU A 705 -71.62 0.24 38.84
N LYS A 706 -72.30 1.22 39.44
CA LYS A 706 -71.97 2.64 39.23
C LYS A 706 -70.50 2.95 39.61
N LYS A 707 -70.04 2.49 40.77
CA LYS A 707 -68.65 2.66 41.21
C LYS A 707 -67.64 1.92 40.32
N LEU A 708 -68.03 0.76 39.80
CA LEU A 708 -67.20 -0.03 38.88
C LEU A 708 -67.08 0.68 37.52
N LEU A 709 -68.13 1.35 37.04
CA LEU A 709 -68.08 2.20 35.86
C LEU A 709 -67.18 3.44 36.07
N GLU A 710 -67.30 4.12 37.22
CA GLU A 710 -66.42 5.24 37.61
C GLU A 710 -64.94 4.81 37.65
N LEU A 711 -64.64 3.64 38.23
CA LEU A 711 -63.29 3.07 38.26
C LEU A 711 -62.78 2.64 36.87
N ASN A 712 -63.63 2.11 35.99
CA ASN A 712 -63.25 1.76 34.62
C ASN A 712 -62.89 3.00 33.79
N LEU A 713 -63.66 4.10 33.92
CA LEU A 713 -63.37 5.36 33.24
C LEU A 713 -62.03 5.97 33.72
N LEU A 714 -61.74 5.90 35.03
CA LEU A 714 -60.43 6.30 35.58
C LEU A 714 -59.30 5.38 35.06
N LEU A 715 -59.52 4.07 35.01
CA LEU A 715 -58.55 3.11 34.49
C LEU A 715 -58.21 3.37 33.01
N ASP A 716 -59.20 3.68 32.17
CA ASP A 716 -58.97 3.98 30.76
C ASP A 716 -58.31 5.35 30.54
N ALA A 717 -58.61 6.34 31.37
CA ALA A 717 -57.86 7.61 31.41
C ALA A 717 -56.39 7.39 31.80
N ILE A 718 -56.13 6.53 32.80
CA ILE A 718 -54.77 6.15 33.24
C ILE A 718 -54.04 5.38 32.14
N LYS A 719 -54.66 4.39 31.48
CA LYS A 719 -54.08 3.71 30.30
C LYS A 719 -53.71 4.71 29.20
N CYS A 720 -54.57 5.70 28.93
CA CYS A 720 -54.29 6.73 27.93
C CYS A 720 -53.12 7.66 28.31
N LEU A 721 -52.88 7.89 29.60
CA LEU A 721 -51.69 8.62 30.09
C LEU A 721 -50.42 7.76 30.01
N ILE A 722 -50.48 6.49 30.43
CA ILE A 722 -49.36 5.53 30.32
C ILE A 722 -48.93 5.39 28.85
N ASN A 723 -49.88 5.15 27.93
CA ASN A 723 -49.61 5.04 26.49
C ASN A 723 -49.00 6.31 25.87
N LYS A 724 -49.20 7.50 26.46
CA LYS A 724 -48.54 8.75 26.03
C LYS A 724 -47.12 8.85 26.59
N LEU A 725 -46.94 8.53 27.87
CA LEU A 725 -45.63 8.50 28.53
C LEU A 725 -44.70 7.46 27.90
N GLU A 726 -45.17 6.25 27.62
CA GLU A 726 -44.38 5.21 26.94
C GLU A 726 -43.92 5.66 25.54
N LYS A 727 -44.78 6.33 24.77
CA LYS A 727 -44.39 6.89 23.46
C LYS A 727 -43.31 7.96 23.60
N GLN A 728 -43.45 8.89 24.55
CA GLN A 728 -42.41 9.90 24.82
C GLN A 728 -41.09 9.27 25.29
N VAL A 729 -41.15 8.29 26.19
CA VAL A 729 -39.99 7.55 26.70
C VAL A 729 -39.30 6.76 25.58
N ASN A 730 -40.05 6.13 24.68
CA ASN A 730 -39.47 5.37 23.57
C ASN A 730 -38.83 6.29 22.51
N MET A 731 -39.48 7.42 22.16
CA MET A 731 -38.83 8.45 21.33
C MET A 731 -37.54 8.99 21.98
N GLY A 732 -37.52 9.15 23.31
CA GLY A 732 -36.32 9.50 24.06
C GLY A 732 -35.21 8.44 23.98
N LYS A 733 -35.56 7.15 24.06
CA LYS A 733 -34.62 6.03 23.89
C LYS A 733 -34.00 6.01 22.49
N ASP A 734 -34.78 6.24 21.44
CA ASP A 734 -34.27 6.21 20.06
C ASP A 734 -33.27 7.34 19.79
N VAL A 735 -33.54 8.54 20.34
CA VAL A 735 -32.60 9.67 20.31
C VAL A 735 -31.34 9.35 21.13
N ALA A 736 -31.48 8.82 22.35
CA ALA A 736 -30.36 8.45 23.21
C ALA A 736 -29.48 7.36 22.58
N LEU A 737 -30.09 6.34 21.94
CA LEU A 737 -29.40 5.28 21.21
C LEU A 737 -28.63 5.85 20.00
N THR A 738 -29.27 6.73 19.23
CA THR A 738 -28.63 7.40 18.08
C THR A 738 -27.43 8.24 18.50
N LEU A 739 -27.53 8.96 19.63
CA LEU A 739 -26.41 9.71 20.21
C LEU A 739 -25.31 8.79 20.74
N ALA A 740 -25.66 7.67 21.40
CA ALA A 740 -24.71 6.69 21.91
C ALA A 740 -23.92 6.00 20.77
N VAL A 741 -24.58 5.64 19.68
CA VAL A 741 -23.93 5.09 18.47
C VAL A 741 -22.94 6.10 17.90
N LYS A 742 -23.36 7.34 17.60
CA LYS A 742 -22.47 8.39 17.08
C LYS A 742 -21.30 8.71 18.02
N THR A 743 -21.53 8.68 19.33
CA THR A 743 -20.48 8.88 20.34
C THR A 743 -19.47 7.73 20.33
N ASN A 744 -19.92 6.49 20.14
CA ASN A 744 -19.04 5.34 20.03
C ASN A 744 -18.28 5.30 18.69
N GLU A 745 -18.89 5.74 17.59
CA GLU A 745 -18.21 5.95 16.31
C GLU A 745 -17.09 6.99 16.45
N GLN A 746 -17.37 8.15 17.05
CA GLN A 746 -16.37 9.19 17.32
C GLN A 746 -15.27 8.75 18.28
N LYS A 747 -15.58 7.94 19.30
CA LYS A 747 -14.56 7.29 20.14
C LYS A 747 -13.71 6.31 19.34
N GLY A 748 -14.33 5.53 18.45
CA GLY A 748 -13.64 4.61 17.54
C GLY A 748 -12.65 5.33 16.62
N THR A 749 -13.07 6.41 15.96
CA THR A 749 -12.17 7.22 15.13
C THR A 749 -11.07 7.89 15.96
N THR A 750 -11.39 8.41 17.15
CA THR A 750 -10.40 9.01 18.07
C THR A 750 -9.33 8.00 18.52
N VAL A 751 -9.71 6.75 18.81
CA VAL A 751 -8.76 5.68 19.15
C VAL A 751 -7.91 5.29 17.93
N GLN A 752 -8.50 5.24 16.73
CA GLN A 752 -7.75 4.97 15.50
C GLN A 752 -6.77 6.09 15.14
N THR A 753 -7.16 7.36 15.23
CA THR A 753 -6.26 8.50 14.99
C THR A 753 -5.16 8.56 16.05
N THR A 754 -5.48 8.32 17.33
CA THR A 754 -4.47 8.20 18.41
C THR A 754 -3.49 7.05 18.15
N LYS A 755 -3.96 5.90 17.66
CA LYS A 755 -3.08 4.77 17.31
C LYS A 755 -2.19 5.11 16.10
N ARG A 756 -2.73 5.79 15.08
CA ARG A 756 -1.96 6.26 13.92
C ARG A 756 -0.91 7.29 14.34
N LEU A 757 -1.27 8.27 15.16
CA LEU A 757 -0.34 9.26 15.71
C LEU A 757 0.80 8.58 16.47
N LYS A 758 0.50 7.63 17.37
CA LYS A 758 1.53 6.87 18.08
C LYS A 758 2.44 6.05 17.16
N ALA A 759 1.92 5.51 16.06
CA ALA A 759 2.75 4.84 15.05
C ALA A 759 3.68 5.85 14.35
N THR A 760 3.15 6.96 13.85
CA THR A 760 3.97 8.00 13.20
C THR A 760 4.99 8.64 14.15
N THR A 761 4.69 8.79 15.45
CA THR A 761 5.67 9.24 16.45
C THR A 761 6.78 8.21 16.69
N ALA A 762 6.46 6.92 16.66
CA ALA A 762 7.48 5.86 16.77
C ALA A 762 8.35 5.78 15.50
N GLU A 763 7.74 5.92 14.31
CA GLU A 763 8.45 6.02 13.02
C GLU A 763 9.39 7.23 12.99
N LEU A 764 8.91 8.42 13.38
CA LEU A 764 9.73 9.63 13.50
C LEU A 764 10.85 9.47 14.54
N THR A 765 10.59 8.83 15.68
CA THR A 765 11.64 8.53 16.68
C THR A 765 12.73 7.64 16.08
N MET A 766 12.35 6.60 15.32
CA MET A 766 13.30 5.68 14.68
C MET A 766 14.10 6.36 13.55
N LEU A 767 13.46 7.23 12.77
CA LEU A 767 14.12 8.05 11.76
C LEU A 767 15.09 9.06 12.40
N MET A 768 14.71 9.66 13.54
CA MET A 768 15.59 10.54 14.32
C MET A 768 16.81 9.80 14.88
N THR A 769 16.66 8.58 15.43
CA THR A 769 17.82 7.81 15.92
C THR A 769 18.74 7.38 14.78
N THR A 770 18.20 6.91 13.66
CA THR A 770 19.03 6.52 12.49
C THR A 770 19.70 7.72 11.82
N ALA A 771 19.06 8.89 11.79
CA ALA A 771 19.70 10.14 11.38
C ALA A 771 20.87 10.51 12.30
N PHE A 772 20.70 10.40 13.62
CA PHE A 772 21.76 10.68 14.60
C PHE A 772 22.95 9.70 14.47
N GLU A 773 22.69 8.41 14.26
CA GLU A 773 23.72 7.41 13.97
C GLU A 773 24.50 7.72 12.68
N LEU A 774 23.81 8.19 11.63
CA LEU A 774 24.45 8.60 10.38
C LEU A 774 25.26 9.90 10.52
N GLU A 775 24.77 10.88 11.29
CA GLU A 775 25.55 12.09 11.63
C GLU A 775 26.80 11.74 12.44
N GLN A 776 26.71 10.80 13.37
CA GLN A 776 27.86 10.28 14.10
C GLN A 776 28.86 9.60 13.15
N GLN A 777 28.43 8.70 12.26
CA GLN A 777 29.32 8.08 11.27
C GLN A 777 29.97 9.10 10.33
N VAL A 778 29.24 10.14 9.90
CA VAL A 778 29.80 11.23 9.09
C VAL A 778 30.82 12.05 9.87
N LYS A 779 30.58 12.28 11.17
CA LYS A 779 31.53 12.96 12.08
C LYS A 779 32.80 12.14 12.28
N GLU A 780 32.66 10.84 12.55
CA GLU A 780 33.76 9.88 12.71
C GLU A 780 34.62 9.78 11.44
N ARG A 781 33.98 9.64 10.26
CA ARG A 781 34.68 9.65 8.96
C ARG A 781 35.37 10.99 8.67
N ARG A 782 34.79 12.13 9.08
CA ARG A 782 35.43 13.45 8.97
C ARG A 782 36.64 13.59 9.90
N THR A 783 36.59 13.06 11.13
CA THR A 783 37.76 13.03 12.03
C THR A 783 38.85 12.09 11.52
N PHE A 784 38.49 10.91 11.02
CA PHE A 784 39.43 9.97 10.39
C PHE A 784 40.09 10.58 9.15
N LEU A 785 39.33 11.20 8.25
CA LEU A 785 39.87 11.91 7.08
C LEU A 785 40.83 13.03 7.49
N LYS A 786 40.51 13.78 8.56
CA LYS A 786 41.41 14.81 9.10
C LYS A 786 42.70 14.21 9.65
N GLU A 787 42.64 13.08 10.35
CA GLU A 787 43.82 12.36 10.82
C GLU A 787 44.67 11.87 9.64
N CYS A 788 44.05 11.33 8.58
CA CYS A 788 44.74 10.92 7.35
C CYS A 788 45.51 12.09 6.70
N TYR A 789 44.89 13.28 6.63
CA TYR A 789 45.57 14.49 6.16
C TYR A 789 46.73 14.90 7.09
N GLN A 790 46.55 14.86 8.41
CA GLN A 790 47.62 15.22 9.37
C GLN A 790 48.78 14.23 9.35
N ARG A 791 48.52 12.93 9.16
CA ARG A 791 49.56 11.90 8.93
C ARG A 791 50.35 12.20 7.66
N MET A 792 49.65 12.55 6.57
CA MET A 792 50.26 12.88 5.27
C MET A 792 51.06 14.20 5.31
N GLU A 793 50.57 15.23 5.99
CA GLU A 793 51.32 16.49 6.26
C GLU A 793 52.60 16.22 7.07
N ALA A 794 52.58 15.25 7.99
CA ALA A 794 53.73 14.78 8.73
C ALA A 794 54.65 13.82 7.94
N GLY A 795 54.38 13.58 6.66
CA GLY A 795 55.16 12.69 5.79
C GLY A 795 54.95 11.18 6.01
N ASN A 796 53.95 10.80 6.83
CA ASN A 796 53.59 9.40 7.08
C ASN A 796 52.47 8.94 6.14
N PRO A 797 52.34 7.63 5.85
CA PRO A 797 51.22 7.11 5.05
C PRO A 797 49.85 7.46 5.67
N PRO A 798 48.81 7.74 4.86
CA PRO A 798 47.53 8.25 5.38
C PRO A 798 46.78 7.30 6.31
N THR A 799 46.96 5.99 6.12
CA THR A 799 46.28 4.92 6.88
C THR A 799 47.24 3.76 7.10
N ASP A 800 47.10 3.04 8.22
CA ASP A 800 48.02 1.95 8.59
C ASP A 800 48.01 0.78 7.57
N ASP A 801 46.88 0.50 6.92
CA ASP A 801 46.77 -0.44 5.80
C ASP A 801 47.72 -0.10 4.62
N VAL A 802 47.96 1.20 4.38
CA VAL A 802 48.86 1.69 3.32
C VAL A 802 50.33 1.48 3.70
N ILE A 803 50.65 1.39 5.00
CA ILE A 803 51.97 0.99 5.47
C ILE A 803 52.21 -0.49 5.11
N GLU A 804 51.23 -1.37 5.34
CA GLU A 804 51.35 -2.77 4.93
C GLU A 804 51.49 -2.94 3.40
N GLU A 805 50.72 -2.19 2.61
CA GLU A 805 50.82 -2.18 1.14
C GLU A 805 52.21 -1.74 0.67
N LEU A 806 52.77 -0.67 1.26
CA LEU A 806 54.13 -0.20 0.99
C LEU A 806 55.18 -1.25 1.39
N GLU A 807 55.03 -1.92 2.52
CA GLU A 807 55.91 -3.03 2.89
C GLU A 807 55.82 -4.21 1.91
N LYS A 808 54.61 -4.62 1.52
CA LYS A 808 54.38 -5.69 0.52
C LYS A 808 55.04 -5.32 -0.81
N TYR A 809 54.87 -4.08 -1.27
CA TYR A 809 55.52 -3.55 -2.48
C TYR A 809 57.05 -3.56 -2.38
N ASN A 810 57.61 -3.06 -1.27
CA ASN A 810 59.06 -3.04 -1.05
C ASN A 810 59.67 -4.45 -1.03
N ARG A 811 59.00 -5.43 -0.40
CA ARG A 811 59.40 -6.86 -0.44
C ARG A 811 59.37 -7.41 -1.87
N ILE A 812 58.38 -7.04 -2.69
CA ILE A 812 58.29 -7.44 -4.11
C ILE A 812 59.41 -6.78 -4.95
N VAL A 813 59.75 -5.52 -4.70
CA VAL A 813 60.85 -4.83 -5.38
C VAL A 813 62.19 -5.48 -5.04
N GLN A 814 62.45 -5.76 -3.75
CA GLN A 814 63.63 -6.50 -3.31
C GLN A 814 63.72 -7.88 -3.97
N TRP A 815 62.62 -8.65 -3.97
CA TRP A 815 62.57 -9.98 -4.61
C TRP A 815 62.81 -9.91 -6.13
N LYS A 816 62.29 -8.90 -6.82
CA LYS A 816 62.59 -8.67 -8.26
C LYS A 816 64.05 -8.32 -8.49
N SER A 817 64.65 -7.47 -7.65
CA SER A 817 66.08 -7.11 -7.75
C SER A 817 66.99 -8.32 -7.49
N GLU A 818 66.66 -9.15 -6.50
CA GLU A 818 67.44 -10.35 -6.19
C GLU A 818 67.25 -11.44 -7.25
N ARG A 819 66.03 -11.61 -7.79
CA ARG A 819 65.78 -12.50 -8.94
C ARG A 819 66.50 -12.03 -10.20
N ALA A 820 66.67 -10.72 -10.41
CA ALA A 820 67.47 -10.19 -11.51
C ALA A 820 68.98 -10.45 -11.32
N ARG A 821 69.51 -10.37 -10.09
CA ARG A 821 70.88 -10.83 -9.76
C ARG A 821 71.06 -12.31 -10.05
N ILE A 822 70.13 -13.16 -9.58
CA ILE A 822 70.17 -14.61 -9.78
C ILE A 822 70.09 -14.97 -11.27
N SER A 823 69.21 -14.32 -12.04
CA SER A 823 69.11 -14.51 -13.49
C SER A 823 70.44 -14.18 -14.19
N LYS A 824 71.10 -13.09 -13.79
CA LYS A 824 72.39 -12.66 -14.35
C LYS A 824 73.59 -13.50 -13.87
N ALA A 825 73.40 -14.30 -12.82
CA ALA A 825 74.37 -15.33 -12.41
C ALA A 825 74.14 -16.67 -13.16
N LEU A 826 72.91 -16.95 -13.59
CA LEU A 826 72.57 -18.16 -14.37
C LEU A 826 72.91 -18.05 -15.87
N GLU A 827 73.08 -16.84 -16.40
CA GLU A 827 73.58 -16.60 -17.78
C GLU A 827 75.08 -16.93 -17.98
N LEU A 828 75.74 -17.52 -16.97
CA LEU A 828 77.20 -17.76 -16.94
C LEU A 828 77.60 -19.25 -16.89
N ASP A 829 76.66 -20.18 -16.69
CA ASP A 829 76.88 -21.63 -16.64
C ASP A 829 76.06 -22.37 -17.72
N ASP A 830 76.32 -22.05 -18.98
CA ASP A 830 76.10 -23.01 -20.07
C ASP A 830 77.19 -24.09 -19.97
N TYR A 831 76.83 -25.36 -19.70
CA TYR A 831 77.45 -26.56 -20.31
C TYR A 831 76.77 -27.89 -19.87
N TRP A 832 76.14 -28.56 -20.84
CA TRP A 832 75.85 -30.01 -20.99
C TRP A 832 75.42 -30.89 -19.81
N THR A 833 74.47 -31.81 -20.10
CA THR A 833 74.43 -33.12 -19.44
C THR A 833 74.13 -34.20 -20.48
N THR A 834 74.96 -35.25 -20.49
CA THR A 834 75.02 -36.27 -21.56
C THR A 834 74.36 -37.58 -21.10
N ALA A 835 73.04 -37.69 -21.28
CA ALA A 835 72.28 -38.91 -20.97
C ALA A 835 71.32 -39.28 -22.13
N PRO A 836 71.28 -40.56 -22.57
CA PRO A 836 70.38 -41.00 -23.64
C PRO A 836 68.93 -41.16 -23.15
N GLU A 837 67.98 -40.90 -24.04
CA GLU A 837 66.54 -40.92 -23.75
C GLU A 837 66.02 -42.33 -23.41
N ARG A 838 65.05 -42.39 -22.48
CA ARG A 838 64.26 -43.60 -22.21
C ARG A 838 62.86 -43.44 -22.82
N PRO A 839 62.39 -44.34 -23.70
CA PRO A 839 61.11 -44.18 -24.37
C PRO A 839 59.92 -44.56 -23.46
N ASN A 840 59.57 -43.66 -22.53
CA ASN A 840 58.21 -43.45 -21.99
C ASN A 840 58.22 -42.37 -20.88
N ALA A 841 58.45 -41.11 -21.26
CA ALA A 841 58.27 -39.95 -20.37
C ALA A 841 57.90 -38.69 -21.17
N TYR A 842 56.63 -38.27 -21.07
CA TYR A 842 56.11 -36.95 -21.44
C TYR A 842 56.30 -36.47 -22.90
N LEU A 843 55.43 -36.97 -23.80
CA LEU A 843 55.22 -36.34 -25.11
C LEU A 843 54.65 -34.92 -24.98
N ILE A 844 55.30 -33.96 -25.64
CA ILE A 844 54.75 -32.62 -25.86
C ILE A 844 53.76 -32.68 -27.02
N HIS A 845 52.45 -32.66 -26.73
CA HIS A 845 51.43 -32.49 -27.77
C HIS A 845 50.89 -31.05 -27.82
N ARG A 846 51.44 -30.32 -28.80
CA ARG A 846 51.08 -28.95 -29.18
C ARG A 846 49.81 -28.94 -30.03
N ASN A 847 48.70 -28.44 -29.46
CA ASN A 847 47.44 -28.03 -30.10
C ASN A 847 46.65 -29.09 -30.91
N VAL A 848 45.36 -29.29 -30.59
CA VAL A 848 44.21 -28.96 -31.47
C VAL A 848 42.86 -29.25 -30.79
N SER A 849 41.96 -28.28 -30.91
CA SER A 849 40.48 -28.26 -30.81
C SER A 849 39.66 -29.51 -30.41
N ASN A 850 38.72 -29.28 -29.47
CA ASN A 850 37.35 -29.84 -29.34
C ASN A 850 37.08 -31.36 -29.38
N LYS A 851 36.63 -31.91 -28.24
CA LYS A 851 35.46 -32.80 -27.97
C LYS A 851 35.39 -32.97 -26.44
N SER A 852 34.29 -32.87 -25.66
CA SER A 852 32.86 -33.19 -25.76
C SER A 852 32.47 -34.49 -25.01
N TYR A 853 32.00 -34.30 -23.77
CA TYR A 853 31.06 -35.12 -22.99
C TYR A 853 31.46 -36.49 -22.37
N GLU A 854 30.72 -36.76 -21.28
CA GLU A 854 30.40 -38.02 -20.59
C GLU A 854 31.43 -38.79 -19.74
N ASN A 855 31.05 -38.99 -18.47
CA ASN A 855 30.77 -40.33 -17.94
C ASN A 855 29.61 -40.28 -16.90
N PRO A 856 28.64 -41.23 -16.91
CA PRO A 856 27.50 -41.33 -15.97
C PRO A 856 27.77 -42.46 -14.92
N PRO A 857 26.81 -43.17 -14.24
CA PRO A 857 25.33 -43.06 -14.23
C PRO A 857 24.57 -43.29 -12.87
N ASN A 858 23.25 -43.09 -12.92
CA ASN A 858 22.16 -43.88 -12.25
C ASN A 858 21.91 -43.84 -10.71
N THR A 859 20.66 -43.80 -10.17
CA THR A 859 19.30 -43.61 -10.76
C THR A 859 18.19 -43.28 -9.73
N ALA A 860 17.13 -42.55 -10.18
CA ALA A 860 15.69 -42.76 -9.89
C ALA A 860 15.06 -42.51 -8.47
N PRO A 861 13.71 -42.37 -8.31
CA PRO A 861 12.69 -41.77 -9.22
C PRO A 861 11.51 -40.97 -8.55
N ASN A 862 10.97 -39.95 -9.25
CA ASN A 862 9.56 -39.42 -9.27
C ASN A 862 8.82 -39.01 -7.95
N PRO A 863 7.69 -38.24 -7.99
CA PRO A 863 6.94 -37.61 -9.11
C PRO A 863 7.04 -36.04 -9.04
N GLY A 864 6.10 -35.15 -9.46
CA GLY A 864 4.72 -35.31 -9.94
C GLY A 864 3.98 -34.03 -10.41
N SER A 865 2.64 -34.15 -10.46
CA SER A 865 1.57 -33.28 -11.00
C SER A 865 1.33 -31.87 -10.41
N SER A 866 1.11 -30.89 -11.31
CA SER A 866 0.05 -29.83 -11.34
C SER A 866 -0.34 -28.93 -10.14
N ASP A 867 -0.71 -27.69 -10.52
CA ASP A 867 -1.72 -26.78 -9.93
C ASP A 867 -1.47 -25.98 -8.63
N ASP A 868 -1.29 -24.67 -8.85
CA ASP A 868 -2.15 -23.56 -8.40
C ASP A 868 -2.17 -23.05 -6.92
N GLN A 869 -2.51 -21.76 -6.82
CA GLN A 869 -2.98 -20.95 -5.67
C GLN A 869 -2.02 -20.47 -4.57
N MET A 870 -2.14 -19.16 -4.34
CA MET A 870 -1.91 -18.48 -3.07
C MET A 870 -2.72 -19.11 -1.92
N SER A 871 -2.12 -19.34 -0.74
CA SER A 871 -2.83 -19.15 0.55
C SER A 871 -1.92 -19.04 1.79
N SER A 872 -2.17 -17.96 2.54
CA SER A 872 -1.94 -17.70 3.98
C SER A 872 -1.04 -18.62 4.85
N PRO A 873 -0.15 -18.05 5.70
CA PRO A 873 0.54 -18.81 6.74
C PRO A 873 -0.38 -19.08 7.96
N LYS A 874 -0.50 -20.35 8.38
CA LYS A 874 -1.05 -20.73 9.69
C LYS A 874 -0.34 -21.94 10.31
N THR A 875 0.26 -21.68 11.47
CA THR A 875 0.29 -22.53 12.67
C THR A 875 -0.11 -24.01 12.52
N ASN A 876 0.85 -24.92 12.67
CA ASN A 876 0.94 -25.78 13.86
C ASN A 876 2.22 -26.65 13.82
N SER A 877 3.06 -26.54 14.85
CA SER A 877 4.24 -27.40 15.02
C SER A 877 3.88 -28.68 15.80
N VAL A 878 4.03 -29.85 15.17
CA VAL A 878 4.01 -31.15 15.87
C VAL A 878 5.33 -31.87 15.64
N LEU A 879 6.22 -31.70 16.62
CA LEU A 879 7.22 -32.65 17.12
C LEU A 879 7.80 -33.70 16.14
N ILE A 880 9.07 -33.50 15.77
CA ILE A 880 10.03 -34.58 15.53
C ILE A 880 11.20 -34.36 16.53
N PRO A 881 11.70 -35.40 17.24
CA PRO A 881 12.52 -35.21 18.44
C PRO A 881 13.99 -34.91 18.14
N TYR A 882 14.64 -34.16 19.05
CA TYR A 882 16.09 -34.00 19.07
C TYR A 882 16.78 -35.27 19.58
N GLY A 883 17.95 -35.58 19.00
CA GLY A 883 18.76 -36.74 19.35
C GLY A 883 19.44 -36.65 20.73
N ALA A 884 20.05 -37.77 21.16
CA ALA A 884 20.37 -38.06 22.56
C ALA A 884 21.34 -37.11 23.31
N HIS A 885 22.00 -36.16 22.64
CA HIS A 885 22.95 -35.23 23.26
C HIS A 885 22.77 -33.80 22.75
N ALA A 886 22.07 -32.97 23.53
CA ALA A 886 22.04 -31.52 23.38
C ALA A 886 22.70 -30.85 24.61
N PRO A 887 23.55 -29.83 24.44
CA PRO A 887 24.13 -29.08 25.55
C PRO A 887 23.13 -28.10 26.16
N PHE A 888 23.32 -27.78 27.45
CA PHE A 888 22.47 -26.97 28.34
C PHE A 888 21.14 -27.59 28.81
N ARG A 889 21.03 -27.75 30.14
CA ARG A 889 19.75 -27.75 30.87
C ARG A 889 19.53 -26.35 31.47
N PRO A 890 18.33 -25.76 31.34
CA PRO A 890 17.88 -24.69 32.24
C PRO A 890 17.58 -25.25 33.64
N ASN A 891 17.82 -24.45 34.68
CA ASN A 891 17.41 -24.77 36.06
C ASN A 891 15.95 -24.32 36.33
N ASP A 892 15.37 -24.84 37.42
CA ASP A 892 13.98 -24.59 37.81
C ASP A 892 13.64 -23.09 38.03
N PRO A 893 12.39 -22.67 37.75
CA PRO A 893 11.98 -21.27 37.86
C PRO A 893 11.95 -20.78 39.33
N SER A 894 12.75 -19.76 39.63
CA SER A 894 12.83 -19.19 40.99
C SER A 894 11.51 -18.52 41.43
N SER A 895 11.24 -18.56 42.74
CA SER A 895 10.00 -18.08 43.38
C SER A 895 9.81 -16.54 43.41
N HIS A 896 10.33 -15.79 42.43
CA HIS A 896 10.38 -14.32 42.42
C HIS A 896 9.61 -13.63 41.28
N MET A 897 8.79 -14.34 40.51
CA MET A 897 7.83 -13.69 39.60
C MET A 897 6.74 -12.96 40.39
N ARG A 898 6.88 -11.63 40.50
CA ARG A 898 5.87 -10.75 41.09
C ARG A 898 4.56 -10.81 40.29
N HIS A 899 3.47 -11.15 40.95
CA HIS A 899 2.13 -11.12 40.34
C HIS A 899 1.73 -9.67 40.00
N PHE A 900 1.51 -9.39 38.71
CA PHE A 900 0.79 -8.18 38.30
C PHE A 900 -0.69 -8.35 38.59
N ARG A 901 -1.20 -7.68 39.65
CA ARG A 901 -2.63 -7.56 39.91
C ARG A 901 -3.30 -6.77 38.78
N LYS A 902 -4.52 -7.16 38.39
CA LYS A 902 -5.40 -6.28 37.58
C LYS A 902 -5.81 -5.06 38.43
N PRO A 903 -5.93 -3.86 37.85
CA PRO A 903 -6.49 -2.71 38.55
C PRO A 903 -7.97 -2.92 38.86
N GLU A 904 -8.39 -2.62 40.09
CA GLU A 904 -9.80 -2.47 40.45
C GLU A 904 -10.26 -1.06 40.07
N LEU A 905 -11.43 -0.96 39.44
CA LEU A 905 -12.06 0.33 39.16
C LEU A 905 -12.79 0.80 40.42
N LYS A 906 -12.51 2.02 40.87
CA LYS A 906 -13.31 2.66 41.94
C LYS A 906 -14.74 2.89 41.46
N PRO A 907 -15.76 2.79 42.34
CA PRO A 907 -17.07 3.33 42.05
C PRO A 907 -16.98 4.84 41.82
N VAL A 908 -17.92 5.37 41.02
CA VAL A 908 -18.13 6.81 40.87
C VAL A 908 -19.16 7.22 41.91
N ASP A 909 -18.74 7.97 42.91
CA ASP A 909 -19.66 8.74 43.76
C ASP A 909 -20.28 9.89 42.95
N THR A 910 -21.50 10.29 43.34
CA THR A 910 -22.48 11.09 42.56
C THR A 910 -22.00 12.43 42.03
#